data_AF-A0A257TWM4-F1
#
_entry.id   AF-A0A257TWM4-F1
#
_cell.length_a   1.000
_cell.length_b   1.000
_cell.length_c   1.000
_cell.angle_alpha   90.00
_cell.angle_beta   90.00
_cell.angle_gamma   90.00
#
_symmetry.space_group_name_H-M   'P 1'
#
loop_
_entity.id
_entity.type
_entity.pdbx_description
1 polymer ?
#
loop_
_entity_poly.entity_id
_entity_poly.type
_entity_poly.pdbx_seq_one_letter_code
_entity_poly.pdbx_strand_id
1 'polypeptide(L)'
;MTGSATAGSSAIGTIASTAAVTDLNTLTAQATTFSATQGTSATVAVATFTDTYAAATASIFSATIDWGDGTSSSADSVTLSNGTFTVMGTHAYVENGTMSATVSISDTPGTATAATVSTATVADGNTLTAQALTFVANPGQTFAGTVATFSDTNSLVLGSDFSAQIDWGDGNSSAGTVTAANGVLTVTGSHSYTAGGVSDAVDVTVTENAHTTVAYPTATSTAVVPADDVTGTGGTISATATSASSEQTLATFTKNAGNTHDTFTATIDWGDGTSFTAGTVTADGSGGFDVLGSHTYSTPGAYTPDVIVYESTAGGSATPAAAIAATANVASPVVLSAATVTGPEHTSTAFTVATFTDVDASAIASDFSATIDWGDGSSASAGSVTGSNGHFTILGTHSFADAGTFSVSATVAETAPTAVTASVTSTATISQDDTFTPSAASLTATVGTAFSGVVATFTDTDTVSSSNAFTAVISWGDNNSSSAGTITGANGAFTVSGVHTYSQDGSFPLTVTIENSSSLPGATESAATGSAMVSPGSALSATGTSITPTEGQTFSGTVATVTDTGSSLAASAFTATIDWGDGTSSTATVTGASGSYTVAGSHTYAEEGTFQATVLVAETAISTTVSATTSANVSEGDTLTAVAGTVTATQGGTFTGAVATFVDTYSGAAASDFTATIDWGDGSSTTAGSVTASNGTLTVSGSHAYASSGSDSIKVALTDNSPGTASATATSTATVTAPSSTTPSTATATISGEVFDDVNVNGMLDSGETGLGGRTVFLNNDGTGVPDGSNPSTTTDANGNYTFTALAAGSYSVMEVVPANHGVTLTTNPQTLSVTAGENVTGINIGNVLTSTLLPLQVPLTSPPAAGDAHTAYINAVYESILGHAPDATGLAYWQQQMTGGASRASVAQGVWDSAEHRSMEVEQFYEEFLGRASDPAGKSFWTAAFNAWGTEQIEVEGFLTSTEFMNLHSGDTAFVDALYNDVALRAPDSTGESYWVGQLAAGQTPLQVASAFVFGQEASTAVVDAFYSAFLHRAPSSADLQMWVNDLTSHTLNGEQV
;
A
#
# COMPACT_ATOMS: atom_id res chain seq x y z
N MET A 1 -8.70 -64.11 -31.51
CA MET A 1 -9.52 -65.33 -31.38
C MET A 1 -8.75 -66.36 -30.54
N THR A 2 -9.43 -67.38 -29.98
CA THR A 2 -8.99 -68.19 -28.81
C THR A 2 -8.81 -69.70 -29.11
N GLY A 3 -7.88 -70.39 -28.41
CA GLY A 3 -7.76 -71.89 -28.32
C GLY A 3 -7.07 -72.60 -29.53
N SER A 4 -6.22 -73.64 -29.49
CA SER A 4 -6.02 -74.89 -28.69
C SER A 4 -6.84 -76.12 -29.21
N ALA A 5 -6.43 -77.42 -29.18
CA ALA A 5 -5.36 -78.12 -28.42
C ALA A 5 -4.91 -79.53 -28.96
N THR A 6 -3.74 -80.04 -28.50
CA THR A 6 -3.38 -81.46 -28.11
C THR A 6 -3.20 -82.70 -29.05
N ALA A 7 -2.10 -83.46 -28.78
CA ALA A 7 -1.86 -84.95 -28.76
C ALA A 7 -1.93 -85.84 -30.05
N GLY A 8 -1.30 -87.04 -30.19
CA GLY A 8 -0.26 -87.78 -29.41
C GLY A 8 -0.02 -89.29 -29.83
N SER A 9 1.21 -89.82 -29.59
CA SER A 9 1.67 -91.25 -29.40
C SER A 9 1.79 -92.37 -30.50
N SER A 10 3.03 -92.93 -30.62
CA SER A 10 3.49 -94.35 -30.50
C SER A 10 3.31 -95.50 -31.55
N ALA A 11 4.36 -96.33 -31.65
CA ALA A 11 4.83 -97.29 -32.70
C ALA A 11 4.51 -98.83 -32.57
N ILE A 12 4.95 -99.65 -33.57
CA ILE A 12 5.64 -101.01 -33.54
C ILE A 12 5.30 -101.93 -34.78
N GLY A 13 6.23 -102.81 -35.26
CA GLY A 13 6.12 -103.71 -36.46
C GLY A 13 6.56 -105.20 -36.24
N THR A 14 7.07 -106.08 -37.15
CA THR A 14 7.61 -106.03 -38.57
C THR A 14 7.83 -107.50 -39.13
N ILE A 15 8.43 -107.72 -40.33
CA ILE A 15 9.16 -108.94 -40.91
C ILE A 15 8.49 -109.75 -42.09
N ALA A 16 9.28 -110.48 -42.93
CA ALA A 16 8.96 -111.05 -44.29
C ALA A 16 9.69 -112.40 -44.70
N SER A 17 9.54 -112.91 -45.95
CA SER A 17 10.18 -114.14 -46.56
C SER A 17 10.39 -114.04 -48.12
N THR A 18 11.38 -114.73 -48.74
CA THR A 18 11.90 -114.46 -50.13
C THR A 18 12.45 -115.66 -50.96
N ALA A 19 12.59 -115.48 -52.30
CA ALA A 19 13.37 -116.31 -53.27
C ALA A 19 13.82 -115.46 -54.51
N ALA A 20 14.80 -115.90 -55.32
CA ALA A 20 15.51 -115.05 -56.32
C ALA A 20 15.58 -115.61 -57.77
N VAL A 21 15.85 -114.73 -58.76
CA VAL A 21 15.96 -114.98 -60.22
C VAL A 21 17.17 -114.22 -60.79
N THR A 22 17.90 -114.77 -61.76
CA THR A 22 19.07 -114.14 -62.42
C THR A 22 18.71 -113.38 -63.70
N ASP A 23 19.33 -112.22 -63.90
CA ASP A 23 19.12 -111.29 -65.01
C ASP A 23 20.08 -111.53 -66.22
N LEU A 24 19.69 -111.06 -67.41
CA LEU A 24 20.36 -111.31 -68.70
C LEU A 24 20.69 -110.04 -69.50
N ASN A 25 20.50 -108.85 -68.92
CA ASN A 25 20.64 -107.55 -69.58
C ASN A 25 22.10 -107.08 -69.68
N THR A 26 22.40 -106.19 -70.64
CA THR A 26 23.70 -105.50 -70.76
C THR A 26 23.57 -103.98 -70.76
N LEU A 27 24.48 -103.33 -70.04
CA LEU A 27 24.63 -101.88 -69.98
C LEU A 27 25.72 -101.40 -70.96
N THR A 28 25.50 -100.26 -71.60
CA THR A 28 26.52 -99.56 -72.41
C THR A 28 26.59 -98.09 -72.02
N ALA A 29 27.72 -97.67 -71.44
CA ALA A 29 27.96 -96.29 -71.02
C ALA A 29 28.76 -95.49 -72.07
N GLN A 30 28.54 -94.18 -72.11
CA GLN A 30 29.17 -93.24 -73.03
C GLN A 30 29.62 -91.97 -72.29
N ALA A 31 30.86 -91.56 -72.58
CA ALA A 31 31.49 -90.38 -72.01
C ALA A 31 30.83 -89.08 -72.49
N THR A 32 30.89 -88.05 -71.65
CA THR A 32 30.55 -86.66 -71.98
C THR A 32 31.76 -85.76 -71.79
N THR A 33 31.67 -84.53 -72.31
CA THR A 33 32.62 -83.46 -72.00
C THR A 33 31.84 -82.29 -71.40
N PHE A 34 32.33 -81.74 -70.29
CA PHE A 34 31.69 -80.63 -69.60
C PHE A 34 32.70 -79.57 -69.16
N SER A 35 32.23 -78.37 -68.89
CA SER A 35 33.03 -77.24 -68.42
C SER A 35 32.70 -76.90 -66.97
N ALA A 36 33.71 -76.53 -66.20
CA ALA A 36 33.59 -76.00 -64.85
C ALA A 36 34.47 -74.75 -64.68
N THR A 37 34.34 -74.08 -63.53
CA THR A 37 35.23 -73.00 -63.10
C THR A 37 35.80 -73.38 -61.74
N GLN A 38 37.09 -73.12 -61.53
CA GLN A 38 37.78 -73.37 -60.27
C GLN A 38 37.03 -72.74 -59.09
N GLY A 39 36.98 -73.44 -57.95
CA GLY A 39 36.30 -72.98 -56.73
C GLY A 39 34.76 -72.93 -56.79
N THR A 40 34.12 -73.24 -57.93
CA THR A 40 32.66 -73.13 -58.10
C THR A 40 31.99 -74.51 -58.23
N SER A 41 31.02 -74.81 -57.34
CA SER A 41 30.20 -76.03 -57.44
C SER A 41 29.18 -75.96 -58.58
N ALA A 42 29.18 -76.93 -59.49
CA ALA A 42 28.20 -77.02 -60.58
C ALA A 42 27.66 -78.44 -60.79
N THR A 43 26.34 -78.57 -60.96
CA THR A 43 25.67 -79.83 -61.32
C THR A 43 25.74 -80.04 -62.83
N VAL A 44 26.40 -81.11 -63.28
CA VAL A 44 26.69 -81.39 -64.69
C VAL A 44 26.31 -82.83 -65.08
N ALA A 45 26.09 -83.05 -66.38
CA ALA A 45 25.85 -84.38 -66.95
C ALA A 45 27.19 -85.09 -67.24
N VAL A 46 27.56 -86.03 -66.37
CA VAL A 46 28.92 -86.64 -66.33
C VAL A 46 29.02 -87.91 -67.17
N ALA A 47 27.91 -88.59 -67.45
CA ALA A 47 27.86 -89.70 -68.41
C ALA A 47 26.44 -89.94 -68.90
N THR A 48 26.30 -90.69 -70.00
CA THR A 48 25.03 -91.32 -70.38
C THR A 48 25.20 -92.83 -70.53
N PHE A 49 24.11 -93.59 -70.46
CA PHE A 49 24.13 -95.02 -70.75
C PHE A 49 22.78 -95.52 -71.26
N THR A 50 22.79 -96.70 -71.88
CA THR A 50 21.59 -97.44 -72.29
C THR A 50 21.58 -98.84 -71.68
N ASP A 51 20.37 -99.37 -71.48
CA ASP A 51 20.13 -100.76 -71.11
C ASP A 51 19.35 -101.45 -72.23
N THR A 52 19.72 -102.69 -72.54
CA THR A 52 18.98 -103.58 -73.45
C THR A 52 17.53 -103.89 -73.01
N TYR A 53 17.21 -103.80 -71.72
CA TYR A 53 15.87 -104.03 -71.20
C TYR A 53 15.01 -102.78 -71.35
N ALA A 54 14.19 -102.75 -72.41
CA ALA A 54 13.37 -101.60 -72.80
C ALA A 54 12.32 -101.13 -71.76
N ALA A 55 12.14 -101.85 -70.65
CA ALA A 55 11.25 -101.47 -69.54
C ALA A 55 12.01 -101.09 -68.25
N ALA A 56 13.34 -100.94 -68.30
CA ALA A 56 14.14 -100.45 -67.18
C ALA A 56 13.73 -99.03 -66.76
N THR A 57 13.69 -98.78 -65.46
CA THR A 57 13.38 -97.46 -64.86
C THR A 57 14.56 -96.98 -64.05
N ALA A 58 14.86 -95.68 -64.09
CA ALA A 58 16.12 -95.13 -63.56
C ALA A 58 16.42 -95.48 -62.08
N SER A 59 15.40 -95.79 -61.27
CA SER A 59 15.50 -96.20 -59.87
C SER A 59 16.20 -97.54 -59.61
N ILE A 60 16.49 -98.36 -60.63
CA ILE A 60 17.23 -99.62 -60.47
C ILE A 60 18.75 -99.44 -60.63
N PHE A 61 19.18 -98.28 -61.13
CA PHE A 61 20.59 -98.01 -61.37
C PHE A 61 21.19 -97.10 -60.30
N SER A 62 22.44 -97.36 -59.96
CA SER A 62 23.28 -96.46 -59.17
C SER A 62 24.58 -96.16 -59.92
N ALA A 63 25.15 -94.98 -59.67
CA ALA A 63 26.42 -94.59 -60.27
C ALA A 63 27.32 -93.85 -59.28
N THR A 64 28.62 -94.05 -59.42
CA THR A 64 29.68 -93.36 -58.69
C THR A 64 30.60 -92.63 -59.67
N ILE A 65 30.98 -91.40 -59.31
CA ILE A 65 31.79 -90.50 -60.11
C ILE A 65 33.08 -90.23 -59.32
N ASP A 66 34.22 -90.62 -59.88
CA ASP A 66 35.54 -90.07 -59.51
C ASP A 66 35.76 -88.84 -60.40
N TRP A 67 36.02 -87.66 -59.82
CA TRP A 67 36.06 -86.40 -60.56
C TRP A 67 37.42 -86.13 -61.23
N GLY A 68 38.44 -86.94 -60.95
CA GLY A 68 39.77 -86.85 -61.53
C GLY A 68 40.74 -85.92 -60.78
N ASP A 69 40.29 -85.25 -59.72
CA ASP A 69 41.11 -84.43 -58.80
C ASP A 69 41.41 -85.14 -57.46
N GLY A 70 41.15 -86.45 -57.39
CA GLY A 70 41.28 -87.26 -56.18
C GLY A 70 40.03 -87.31 -55.30
N THR A 71 38.96 -86.60 -55.67
CA THR A 71 37.65 -86.69 -55.00
C THR A 71 36.68 -87.59 -55.75
N SER A 72 35.76 -88.23 -55.02
CA SER A 72 34.70 -89.05 -55.62
C SER A 72 33.37 -88.90 -54.87
N SER A 73 32.27 -89.07 -55.58
CA SER A 73 30.90 -88.95 -55.09
C SER A 73 29.99 -90.02 -55.67
N SER A 74 28.83 -90.25 -55.04
CA SER A 74 27.69 -90.83 -55.76
C SER A 74 27.14 -89.82 -56.77
N ALA A 75 26.54 -90.29 -57.85
CA ALA A 75 25.73 -89.44 -58.73
C ALA A 75 24.53 -88.85 -57.97
N ASP A 76 24.20 -87.58 -58.24
CA ASP A 76 23.06 -86.90 -57.63
C ASP A 76 21.73 -87.48 -58.12
N SER A 77 21.69 -87.87 -59.40
CA SER A 77 20.55 -88.55 -60.00
C SER A 77 20.93 -89.31 -61.26
N VAL A 78 20.16 -90.37 -61.53
CA VAL A 78 20.06 -90.99 -62.86
C VAL A 78 18.67 -90.66 -63.40
N THR A 79 18.58 -90.16 -64.63
CA THR A 79 17.31 -89.75 -65.26
C THR A 79 17.14 -90.42 -66.61
N LEU A 80 15.93 -90.91 -66.92
CA LEU A 80 15.62 -91.56 -68.21
C LEU A 80 14.89 -90.60 -69.14
N SER A 81 15.41 -90.42 -70.35
CA SER A 81 14.74 -89.67 -71.41
C SER A 81 14.96 -90.34 -72.78
N ASN A 82 13.89 -90.58 -73.53
CA ASN A 82 13.91 -91.19 -74.88
C ASN A 82 14.73 -92.49 -75.00
N GLY A 83 14.80 -93.30 -73.93
CA GLY A 83 15.53 -94.58 -73.92
C GLY A 83 17.00 -94.51 -73.49
N THR A 84 17.52 -93.31 -73.20
CA THR A 84 18.87 -93.10 -72.67
C THR A 84 18.80 -92.60 -71.23
N PHE A 85 19.64 -93.16 -70.37
CA PHE A 85 19.85 -92.71 -68.99
C PHE A 85 20.99 -91.69 -68.93
N THR A 86 20.80 -90.60 -68.20
CA THR A 86 21.83 -89.58 -67.95
C THR A 86 22.21 -89.57 -66.47
N VAL A 87 23.51 -89.60 -66.19
CA VAL A 87 24.10 -89.52 -64.85
C VAL A 87 24.48 -88.07 -64.57
N MET A 88 23.85 -87.47 -63.55
CA MET A 88 24.15 -86.12 -63.08
C MET A 88 25.01 -86.18 -61.82
N GLY A 89 25.93 -85.24 -61.66
CA GLY A 89 26.71 -85.06 -60.43
C GLY A 89 27.11 -83.60 -60.21
N THR A 90 27.37 -83.22 -58.97
CA THR A 90 27.76 -81.87 -58.57
C THR A 90 29.16 -81.88 -57.97
N HIS A 91 30.03 -81.00 -58.47
CA HIS A 91 31.40 -80.87 -57.97
C HIS A 91 31.97 -79.47 -58.10
N ALA A 92 32.98 -79.16 -57.28
CA ALA A 92 33.82 -77.97 -57.38
C ALA A 92 35.29 -78.38 -57.48
N TYR A 93 35.94 -78.04 -58.59
CA TYR A 93 37.34 -78.33 -58.80
C TYR A 93 38.23 -77.32 -58.04
N VAL A 94 39.20 -77.84 -57.29
CA VAL A 94 40.19 -77.02 -56.56
C VAL A 94 41.24 -76.42 -57.51
N GLU A 95 41.53 -77.13 -58.60
CA GLU A 95 42.56 -76.80 -59.60
C GLU A 95 41.91 -76.47 -60.96
N ASN A 96 42.50 -75.54 -61.70
CA ASN A 96 42.13 -75.29 -63.10
C ASN A 96 42.78 -76.33 -64.05
N GLY A 97 42.38 -76.34 -65.33
CA GLY A 97 42.93 -77.25 -66.34
C GLY A 97 41.97 -78.36 -66.79
N THR A 98 42.50 -79.48 -67.29
CA THR A 98 41.68 -80.56 -67.88
C THR A 98 41.73 -81.83 -67.02
N MET A 99 40.58 -82.18 -66.42
CA MET A 99 40.44 -83.33 -65.52
C MET A 99 39.69 -84.49 -66.20
N SER A 100 39.96 -85.72 -65.79
CA SER A 100 39.33 -86.94 -66.33
C SER A 100 38.42 -87.58 -65.29
N ALA A 101 37.11 -87.37 -65.42
CA ALA A 101 36.11 -87.88 -64.48
C ALA A 101 35.66 -89.30 -64.88
N THR A 102 35.88 -90.29 -64.02
CA THR A 102 35.50 -91.69 -64.27
C THR A 102 34.15 -91.99 -63.64
N VAL A 103 33.17 -92.39 -64.46
CA VAL A 103 31.83 -92.76 -64.02
C VAL A 103 31.64 -94.27 -64.12
N SER A 104 31.25 -94.91 -63.01
CA SER A 104 30.90 -96.33 -62.94
C SER A 104 29.43 -96.49 -62.58
N ILE A 105 28.71 -97.33 -63.31
CA ILE A 105 27.25 -97.56 -63.23
C ILE A 105 26.98 -99.03 -62.94
N SER A 106 25.98 -99.31 -62.09
CA SER A 106 25.53 -100.67 -61.76
C SER A 106 24.01 -100.77 -61.69
N ASP A 107 23.48 -101.90 -62.14
CA ASP A 107 22.08 -102.31 -62.07
C ASP A 107 21.82 -103.18 -60.82
N THR A 108 20.62 -103.08 -60.22
CA THR A 108 20.19 -103.87 -59.06
C THR A 108 18.67 -104.08 -59.13
N PRO A 109 18.16 -105.34 -59.16
CA PRO A 109 18.77 -106.56 -58.66
C PRO A 109 19.61 -107.36 -59.67
N GLY A 110 19.88 -106.80 -60.85
CA GLY A 110 20.81 -107.39 -61.82
C GLY A 110 22.27 -107.42 -61.31
N THR A 111 23.18 -107.86 -62.18
CA THR A 111 24.65 -107.78 -61.94
C THR A 111 25.38 -107.07 -63.08
N ALA A 112 24.65 -106.34 -63.93
CA ALA A 112 25.22 -105.61 -65.05
C ALA A 112 25.92 -104.33 -64.56
N THR A 113 27.12 -104.08 -65.08
CA THR A 113 27.91 -102.87 -64.78
C THR A 113 28.51 -102.30 -66.06
N ALA A 114 28.66 -100.98 -66.11
CA ALA A 114 29.35 -100.28 -67.18
C ALA A 114 30.15 -99.10 -66.61
N ALA A 115 31.25 -98.72 -67.26
CA ALA A 115 32.03 -97.56 -66.86
C ALA A 115 32.49 -96.76 -68.07
N THR A 116 32.73 -95.47 -67.87
CA THR A 116 33.23 -94.55 -68.90
C THR A 116 34.07 -93.44 -68.28
N VAL A 117 34.92 -92.79 -69.08
CA VAL A 117 35.77 -91.67 -68.62
C VAL A 117 35.40 -90.44 -69.44
N SER A 118 34.88 -89.43 -68.75
CA SER A 118 34.46 -88.14 -69.25
C SER A 118 35.53 -87.08 -68.99
N THR A 119 35.47 -85.96 -69.69
CA THR A 119 36.48 -84.89 -69.56
C THR A 119 35.87 -83.59 -69.07
N ALA A 120 36.43 -83.04 -68.00
CA ALA A 120 36.10 -81.73 -67.47
C ALA A 120 37.15 -80.71 -67.91
N THR A 121 36.74 -79.59 -68.51
CA THR A 121 37.60 -78.43 -68.72
C THR A 121 37.29 -77.37 -67.68
N VAL A 122 38.20 -77.15 -66.74
CA VAL A 122 38.09 -76.21 -65.63
C VAL A 122 38.81 -74.90 -65.98
N ALA A 123 38.07 -73.80 -66.03
CA ALA A 123 38.64 -72.46 -66.20
C ALA A 123 39.23 -71.93 -64.88
N ASP A 124 40.27 -71.11 -64.99
CA ASP A 124 40.75 -70.27 -63.88
C ASP A 124 39.61 -69.38 -63.35
N GLY A 125 39.54 -69.25 -62.03
CA GLY A 125 38.57 -68.46 -61.30
C GLY A 125 39.18 -67.42 -60.36
N ASN A 126 40.51 -67.32 -60.27
CA ASN A 126 41.21 -66.47 -59.32
C ASN A 126 41.05 -64.98 -59.71
N THR A 127 40.81 -64.10 -58.74
CA THR A 127 40.71 -62.64 -58.93
C THR A 127 41.20 -61.92 -57.67
N LEU A 128 42.49 -61.55 -57.68
CA LEU A 128 43.15 -60.93 -56.53
C LEU A 128 42.88 -59.43 -56.41
N THR A 129 42.49 -59.00 -55.20
CA THR A 129 42.43 -57.60 -54.77
C THR A 129 43.55 -57.31 -53.78
N ALA A 130 44.44 -56.37 -54.10
CA ALA A 130 45.58 -55.97 -53.27
C ALA A 130 45.16 -55.08 -52.08
N GLN A 131 45.77 -55.30 -50.91
CA GLN A 131 45.64 -54.46 -49.72
C GLN A 131 47.03 -54.07 -49.20
N ALA A 132 47.30 -52.77 -49.23
CA ALA A 132 48.49 -52.14 -48.66
C ALA A 132 48.42 -52.06 -47.13
N LEU A 133 49.59 -52.04 -46.49
CA LEU A 133 49.78 -51.93 -45.05
C LEU A 133 50.74 -50.79 -44.71
N THR A 134 50.66 -50.29 -43.47
CA THR A 134 51.69 -49.41 -42.89
C THR A 134 52.34 -50.13 -41.71
N PHE A 135 53.68 -50.14 -41.67
CA PHE A 135 54.44 -50.77 -40.60
C PHE A 135 55.63 -49.90 -40.17
N VAL A 136 56.10 -50.07 -38.94
CA VAL A 136 57.23 -49.33 -38.38
C VAL A 136 58.47 -50.21 -38.42
N ALA A 137 59.58 -49.65 -38.88
CA ALA A 137 60.90 -50.27 -38.83
C ALA A 137 61.87 -49.30 -38.14
N ASN A 138 62.56 -49.72 -37.09
CA ASN A 138 63.46 -48.84 -36.35
C ASN A 138 64.84 -48.77 -37.03
N PRO A 139 65.53 -47.61 -37.04
CA PRO A 139 66.89 -47.50 -37.59
C PRO A 139 67.84 -48.54 -36.99
N GLY A 140 68.62 -49.20 -37.84
CA GLY A 140 69.62 -50.19 -37.42
C GLY A 140 69.07 -51.52 -36.90
N GLN A 141 67.75 -51.73 -36.91
CA GLN A 141 67.09 -52.98 -36.52
C GLN A 141 66.51 -53.69 -37.75
N THR A 142 66.51 -55.03 -37.74
CA THR A 142 65.89 -55.82 -38.80
C THR A 142 64.40 -55.99 -38.55
N PHE A 143 63.57 -55.39 -39.41
CA PHE A 143 62.15 -55.69 -39.50
C PHE A 143 61.93 -57.10 -40.06
N ALA A 144 60.95 -57.83 -39.53
CA ALA A 144 60.48 -59.10 -40.07
C ALA A 144 58.98 -59.24 -39.79
N GLY A 145 58.16 -59.33 -40.84
CA GLY A 145 56.71 -59.34 -40.68
C GLY A 145 55.93 -59.30 -41.99
N THR A 146 54.60 -59.16 -41.86
CA THR A 146 53.69 -59.01 -43.01
C THR A 146 53.87 -57.63 -43.65
N VAL A 147 53.99 -57.61 -44.99
CA VAL A 147 54.15 -56.39 -45.79
C VAL A 147 52.94 -56.07 -46.66
N ALA A 148 52.17 -57.07 -47.08
CA ALA A 148 50.93 -56.88 -47.84
C ALA A 148 50.01 -58.12 -47.72
N THR A 149 48.74 -57.94 -48.08
CA THR A 149 47.78 -59.03 -48.27
C THR A 149 47.04 -58.89 -49.60
N PHE A 150 46.59 -60.00 -50.16
CA PHE A 150 45.76 -60.05 -51.37
C PHE A 150 44.57 -60.95 -51.10
N SER A 151 43.36 -60.51 -51.42
CA SER A 151 42.13 -61.28 -51.24
C SER A 151 41.60 -61.81 -52.57
N ASP A 152 41.29 -63.10 -52.61
CA ASP A 152 40.58 -63.78 -53.70
C ASP A 152 39.15 -64.14 -53.25
N THR A 153 38.23 -64.21 -54.20
CA THR A 153 36.90 -64.79 -53.99
C THR A 153 36.92 -66.32 -53.85
N ASN A 154 37.95 -66.99 -54.36
CA ASN A 154 38.18 -68.42 -54.22
C ASN A 154 38.74 -68.75 -52.82
N SER A 155 37.87 -69.22 -51.91
CA SER A 155 38.27 -69.60 -50.55
C SER A 155 39.22 -70.80 -50.47
N LEU A 156 39.43 -71.52 -51.57
CA LEU A 156 40.28 -72.71 -51.69
C LEU A 156 41.66 -72.42 -52.30
N VAL A 157 41.99 -71.15 -52.59
CA VAL A 157 43.30 -70.73 -53.14
C VAL A 157 44.48 -71.19 -52.27
N LEU A 158 45.53 -71.74 -52.87
CA LEU A 158 46.71 -72.22 -52.17
C LEU A 158 47.91 -71.27 -52.33
N GLY A 159 48.63 -71.06 -51.23
CA GLY A 159 49.79 -70.14 -51.23
C GLY A 159 50.99 -70.67 -52.02
N SER A 160 51.03 -71.98 -52.30
CA SER A 160 52.01 -72.65 -53.17
C SER A 160 51.95 -72.16 -54.62
N ASP A 161 50.79 -71.65 -55.02
CA ASP A 161 50.50 -71.36 -56.42
C ASP A 161 50.99 -69.96 -56.79
N PHE A 162 51.44 -69.18 -55.81
CA PHE A 162 51.92 -67.81 -55.98
C PHE A 162 53.37 -67.65 -55.52
N SER A 163 54.06 -66.69 -56.13
CA SER A 163 55.37 -66.19 -55.69
C SER A 163 55.32 -64.67 -55.56
N ALA A 164 56.13 -64.10 -54.66
CA ALA A 164 56.11 -62.67 -54.36
C ALA A 164 57.49 -61.98 -54.47
N GLN A 165 57.47 -60.72 -54.89
CA GLN A 165 58.59 -59.79 -54.78
C GLN A 165 58.18 -58.58 -53.94
N ILE A 166 59.13 -58.09 -53.14
CA ILE A 166 58.99 -56.93 -52.27
C ILE A 166 60.14 -55.96 -52.63
N ASP A 167 59.81 -54.76 -53.10
CA ASP A 167 60.73 -53.63 -53.17
C ASP A 167 60.52 -52.77 -51.91
N TRP A 168 61.58 -52.45 -51.18
CA TRP A 168 61.51 -51.80 -49.87
C TRP A 168 61.57 -50.27 -49.91
N GLY A 169 61.67 -49.69 -51.12
CA GLY A 169 61.60 -48.24 -51.36
C GLY A 169 62.94 -47.50 -51.22
N ASP A 170 63.91 -48.09 -50.52
CA ASP A 170 65.28 -47.57 -50.35
C ASP A 170 66.25 -48.03 -51.46
N GLY A 171 65.74 -48.73 -52.48
CA GLY A 171 66.51 -49.29 -53.60
C GLY A 171 66.88 -50.77 -53.41
N ASN A 172 66.50 -51.39 -52.30
CA ASN A 172 66.68 -52.82 -52.05
C ASN A 172 65.39 -53.61 -52.27
N SER A 173 65.49 -54.80 -52.86
CA SER A 173 64.37 -55.72 -53.06
C SER A 173 64.68 -57.15 -52.60
N SER A 174 63.64 -57.92 -52.29
CA SER A 174 63.73 -59.27 -51.74
C SER A 174 62.54 -60.15 -52.14
N ALA A 175 62.70 -61.47 -52.03
CA ALA A 175 61.59 -62.41 -52.20
C ALA A 175 60.68 -62.44 -50.96
N GLY A 176 59.37 -62.31 -51.18
CA GLY A 176 58.37 -62.49 -50.14
C GLY A 176 57.95 -63.96 -49.99
N THR A 177 57.61 -64.36 -48.77
CA THR A 177 56.96 -65.66 -48.52
C THR A 177 55.46 -65.48 -48.58
N VAL A 178 54.77 -66.28 -49.40
CA VAL A 178 53.31 -66.27 -49.55
C VAL A 178 52.69 -67.40 -48.73
N THR A 179 51.64 -67.09 -47.96
CA THR A 179 50.81 -68.08 -47.26
C THR A 179 49.34 -67.79 -47.55
N ALA A 180 48.50 -68.82 -47.67
CA ALA A 180 47.08 -68.66 -47.97
C ALA A 180 46.20 -69.22 -46.84
N ALA A 181 45.12 -68.50 -46.50
CA ALA A 181 44.06 -68.99 -45.64
C ALA A 181 42.72 -68.32 -46.00
N ASN A 182 41.67 -69.12 -46.18
CA ASN A 182 40.29 -68.67 -46.42
C ASN A 182 40.14 -67.60 -47.53
N GLY A 183 40.85 -67.75 -48.64
CA GLY A 183 40.84 -66.77 -49.74
C GLY A 183 41.79 -65.59 -49.58
N VAL A 184 42.60 -65.49 -48.51
CA VAL A 184 43.57 -64.39 -48.34
C VAL A 184 45.00 -64.91 -48.45
N LEU A 185 45.74 -64.37 -49.42
CA LEU A 185 47.19 -64.50 -49.54
C LEU A 185 47.87 -63.44 -48.67
N THR A 186 48.74 -63.87 -47.75
CA THR A 186 49.55 -63.00 -46.88
C THR A 186 51.01 -63.07 -47.30
N VAL A 187 51.62 -61.91 -47.56
CA VAL A 187 53.04 -61.81 -47.95
C VAL A 187 53.86 -61.26 -46.80
N THR A 188 54.88 -62.02 -46.38
CA THR A 188 55.84 -61.63 -45.33
C THR A 188 57.25 -61.45 -45.89
N GLY A 189 58.00 -60.49 -45.36
CA GLY A 189 59.39 -60.21 -45.72
C GLY A 189 60.23 -59.70 -44.54
N SER A 190 61.52 -59.44 -44.78
CA SER A 190 62.44 -58.90 -43.79
C SER A 190 63.49 -57.97 -44.42
N HIS A 191 63.78 -56.85 -43.76
CA HIS A 191 64.70 -55.80 -44.22
C HIS A 191 65.22 -54.94 -43.05
N SER A 192 66.24 -54.11 -43.26
CA SER A 192 66.80 -53.22 -42.22
C SER A 192 67.11 -51.82 -42.78
N TYR A 193 66.48 -50.79 -42.23
CA TYR A 193 66.69 -49.39 -42.64
C TYR A 193 67.86 -48.77 -41.87
N THR A 194 68.70 -47.99 -42.56
CA THR A 194 69.97 -47.46 -42.00
C THR A 194 69.91 -46.00 -41.52
N ALA A 195 68.85 -45.25 -41.87
CA ALA A 195 68.68 -43.85 -41.49
C ALA A 195 67.27 -43.61 -40.95
N GLY A 196 67.15 -42.83 -39.87
CA GLY A 196 65.86 -42.42 -39.30
C GLY A 196 65.30 -41.14 -39.92
N GLY A 197 64.00 -40.93 -39.75
CA GLY A 197 63.29 -39.73 -40.23
C GLY A 197 62.73 -39.85 -41.65
N VAL A 198 62.62 -41.07 -42.21
CA VAL A 198 62.11 -41.32 -43.57
C VAL A 198 60.90 -42.25 -43.57
N SER A 199 60.08 -42.12 -44.62
CA SER A 199 58.93 -42.99 -44.89
C SER A 199 59.03 -43.52 -46.32
N ASP A 200 59.27 -44.82 -46.46
CA ASP A 200 59.54 -45.46 -47.75
C ASP A 200 58.33 -46.23 -48.27
N ALA A 201 58.07 -46.14 -49.57
CA ALA A 201 57.00 -46.87 -50.24
C ALA A 201 57.46 -48.30 -50.57
N VAL A 202 56.71 -49.29 -50.11
CA VAL A 202 57.09 -50.72 -50.18
C VAL A 202 56.15 -51.43 -51.16
N ASP A 203 56.61 -51.64 -52.40
CA ASP A 203 55.82 -52.25 -53.46
C ASP A 203 55.91 -53.79 -53.42
N VAL A 204 54.75 -54.43 -53.26
CA VAL A 204 54.63 -55.89 -53.22
C VAL A 204 53.85 -56.40 -54.43
N THR A 205 54.48 -57.28 -55.22
CA THR A 205 53.85 -57.94 -56.38
C THR A 205 53.74 -59.44 -56.15
N VAL A 206 52.63 -60.04 -56.61
CA VAL A 206 52.40 -61.49 -56.62
C VAL A 206 52.18 -62.00 -58.04
N THR A 207 52.71 -63.19 -58.34
CA THR A 207 52.62 -63.86 -59.65
C THR A 207 52.16 -65.30 -59.45
N GLU A 208 51.21 -65.79 -60.23
CA GLU A 208 50.81 -67.19 -60.22
C GLU A 208 51.84 -68.05 -60.98
N ASN A 209 52.24 -69.16 -60.36
CA ASN A 209 53.33 -70.02 -60.79
C ASN A 209 52.96 -70.90 -61.99
N ALA A 210 51.67 -71.19 -62.19
CA ALA A 210 51.15 -72.07 -63.24
C ALA A 210 50.69 -71.32 -64.51
N HIS A 211 50.38 -70.02 -64.44
CA HIS A 211 49.84 -69.24 -65.56
C HIS A 211 50.52 -67.88 -65.74
N THR A 212 51.59 -67.83 -66.54
CA THR A 212 52.45 -66.64 -66.71
C THR A 212 51.85 -65.51 -67.56
N THR A 213 50.53 -65.47 -67.76
CA THR A 213 49.83 -64.56 -68.69
C THR A 213 48.76 -63.68 -68.04
N VAL A 214 48.51 -63.82 -66.74
CA VAL A 214 47.64 -62.92 -65.96
C VAL A 214 48.52 -62.04 -65.06
N ALA A 215 48.27 -60.73 -65.07
CA ALA A 215 48.94 -59.77 -64.20
C ALA A 215 48.00 -59.35 -63.07
N TYR A 216 48.44 -59.54 -61.83
CA TYR A 216 47.71 -59.14 -60.61
C TYR A 216 48.12 -57.71 -60.17
N PRO A 217 47.28 -57.02 -59.39
CA PRO A 217 47.61 -55.69 -58.86
C PRO A 217 48.81 -55.72 -57.89
N THR A 218 49.61 -54.65 -57.89
CA THR A 218 50.64 -54.37 -56.87
C THR A 218 50.01 -53.80 -55.60
N ALA A 219 50.51 -54.17 -54.43
CA ALA A 219 50.20 -53.52 -53.16
C ALA A 219 51.34 -52.56 -52.76
N THR A 220 51.08 -51.25 -52.78
CA THR A 220 52.04 -50.22 -52.34
C THR A 220 51.85 -49.91 -50.85
N SER A 221 52.61 -50.59 -50.01
CA SER A 221 52.65 -50.41 -48.55
C SER A 221 53.58 -49.25 -48.13
N THR A 222 53.69 -48.97 -46.84
CA THR A 222 54.55 -47.90 -46.30
C THR A 222 55.33 -48.36 -45.08
N ALA A 223 56.66 -48.23 -45.13
CA ALA A 223 57.53 -48.37 -43.97
C ALA A 223 57.78 -46.99 -43.34
N VAL A 224 57.63 -46.87 -42.02
CA VAL A 224 57.90 -45.65 -41.26
C VAL A 224 59.12 -45.86 -40.38
N VAL A 225 60.13 -44.98 -40.50
CA VAL A 225 61.41 -45.09 -39.79
C VAL A 225 61.61 -43.85 -38.89
N PRO A 226 61.43 -43.94 -37.56
CA PRO A 226 61.56 -42.80 -36.63
C PRO A 226 62.98 -42.23 -36.52
N ALA A 227 63.12 -41.01 -36.00
CA ALA A 227 64.39 -40.36 -35.67
C ALA A 227 64.85 -40.65 -34.23
N ASP A 228 66.08 -40.28 -33.88
CA ASP A 228 66.73 -40.54 -32.58
C ASP A 228 66.58 -39.30 -31.66
N ASP A 229 65.80 -39.42 -30.58
CA ASP A 229 65.36 -38.27 -29.75
C ASP A 229 66.00 -38.23 -28.35
N VAL A 230 66.45 -37.03 -27.93
CA VAL A 230 66.68 -36.65 -26.52
C VAL A 230 65.45 -35.93 -26.00
N THR A 231 64.87 -36.39 -24.89
CA THR A 231 63.63 -35.82 -24.33
C THR A 231 63.85 -35.26 -22.94
N GLY A 232 63.37 -34.05 -22.67
CA GLY A 232 63.56 -33.38 -21.38
C GLY A 232 62.45 -32.41 -21.02
N THR A 233 62.41 -32.04 -19.74
CA THR A 233 61.40 -31.17 -19.11
C THR A 233 62.11 -30.00 -18.43
N GLY A 234 61.59 -28.78 -18.61
CA GLY A 234 62.12 -27.59 -17.96
C GLY A 234 61.68 -27.47 -16.50
N GLY A 235 62.56 -26.91 -15.67
CA GLY A 235 62.30 -26.55 -14.28
C GLY A 235 61.70 -25.16 -14.13
N THR A 236 61.34 -24.83 -12.87
CA THR A 236 60.87 -23.50 -12.49
C THR A 236 61.89 -22.83 -11.58
N ILE A 237 62.33 -21.63 -11.97
CA ILE A 237 63.32 -20.83 -11.26
C ILE A 237 62.59 -19.76 -10.44
N SER A 238 62.90 -19.69 -9.15
CA SER A 238 62.47 -18.58 -8.29
C SER A 238 63.65 -17.63 -8.06
N ALA A 239 63.41 -16.34 -8.26
CA ALA A 239 64.37 -15.28 -8.00
C ALA A 239 63.65 -14.01 -7.53
N THR A 240 64.39 -13.11 -6.88
CA THR A 240 63.97 -11.72 -6.67
C THR A 240 64.84 -10.84 -7.56
N ALA A 241 64.27 -9.80 -8.17
CA ALA A 241 65.06 -8.89 -8.99
C ALA A 241 66.22 -8.28 -8.18
N THR A 242 67.30 -7.92 -8.88
CA THR A 242 68.57 -7.38 -8.37
C THR A 242 69.39 -8.29 -7.43
N SER A 243 68.82 -9.41 -6.99
CA SER A 243 69.50 -10.45 -6.20
C SER A 243 69.91 -11.65 -7.06
N ALA A 244 71.11 -12.19 -6.83
CA ALA A 244 71.55 -13.42 -7.49
C ALA A 244 70.77 -14.62 -6.95
N SER A 245 70.20 -15.43 -7.85
CA SER A 245 69.54 -16.69 -7.45
C SER A 245 70.56 -17.71 -6.95
N SER A 246 70.14 -18.59 -6.04
CA SER A 246 70.90 -19.80 -5.75
C SER A 246 70.90 -20.74 -6.97
N GLU A 247 71.93 -21.57 -7.09
CA GLU A 247 72.00 -22.63 -8.10
C GLU A 247 70.75 -23.53 -8.02
N GLN A 248 70.04 -23.66 -9.15
CA GLN A 248 68.76 -24.35 -9.28
C GLN A 248 68.81 -25.28 -10.50
N THR A 249 67.98 -26.33 -10.51
CA THR A 249 67.81 -27.21 -11.68
C THR A 249 66.90 -26.54 -12.71
N LEU A 250 67.42 -26.32 -13.92
CA LEU A 250 66.72 -25.66 -15.02
C LEU A 250 66.09 -26.64 -16.01
N ALA A 251 66.65 -27.83 -16.17
CA ALA A 251 66.10 -28.86 -17.04
C ALA A 251 66.54 -30.25 -16.59
N THR A 252 65.68 -31.25 -16.77
CA THR A 252 66.00 -32.67 -16.61
C THR A 252 65.74 -33.40 -17.92
N PHE A 253 66.66 -34.23 -18.40
CA PHE A 253 66.53 -34.93 -19.69
C PHE A 253 67.00 -36.39 -19.67
N THR A 254 66.50 -37.17 -20.63
CA THR A 254 66.78 -38.59 -20.81
C THR A 254 67.04 -38.92 -22.29
N LYS A 255 67.75 -40.03 -22.53
CA LYS A 255 68.04 -40.58 -23.87
C LYS A 255 67.50 -42.01 -23.96
N ASN A 256 67.01 -42.40 -25.14
CA ASN A 256 66.52 -43.76 -25.37
C ASN A 256 67.63 -44.82 -25.21
N ALA A 257 67.26 -46.01 -24.73
CA ALA A 257 68.21 -47.01 -24.25
C ALA A 257 69.06 -47.64 -25.37
N GLY A 258 70.39 -47.41 -25.35
CA GLY A 258 71.31 -48.10 -26.25
C GLY A 258 72.78 -47.65 -26.19
N ASN A 259 73.05 -46.36 -25.96
CA ASN A 259 74.40 -45.80 -26.02
C ASN A 259 74.98 -45.53 -24.61
N THR A 260 76.26 -45.87 -24.42
CA THR A 260 76.98 -45.77 -23.13
C THR A 260 78.29 -44.97 -23.23
N HIS A 261 78.43 -44.14 -24.27
CA HIS A 261 79.71 -43.51 -24.65
C HIS A 261 79.61 -42.01 -25.00
N ASP A 262 78.51 -41.35 -24.63
CA ASP A 262 78.25 -39.95 -24.96
C ASP A 262 78.52 -39.03 -23.76
N THR A 263 79.03 -37.82 -24.02
CA THR A 263 79.17 -36.75 -23.02
C THR A 263 78.31 -35.56 -23.39
N PHE A 264 77.53 -35.05 -22.43
CA PHE A 264 76.64 -33.91 -22.60
C PHE A 264 77.22 -32.61 -22.02
N THR A 265 76.93 -31.50 -22.68
CA THR A 265 77.15 -30.13 -22.16
C THR A 265 75.92 -29.28 -22.43
N ALA A 266 75.69 -28.23 -21.65
CA ALA A 266 74.54 -27.35 -21.84
C ALA A 266 74.92 -25.86 -21.85
N THR A 267 74.15 -25.06 -22.58
CA THR A 267 74.12 -23.59 -22.45
C THR A 267 72.72 -23.12 -22.12
N ILE A 268 72.63 -22.00 -21.40
CA ILE A 268 71.38 -21.42 -20.90
C ILE A 268 71.26 -20.00 -21.46
N ASP A 269 70.20 -19.73 -22.22
CA ASP A 269 69.64 -18.38 -22.37
C ASP A 269 68.74 -18.13 -21.16
N TRP A 270 68.82 -16.95 -20.54
CA TRP A 270 67.99 -16.61 -19.36
C TRP A 270 66.70 -15.86 -19.72
N GLY A 271 66.49 -15.54 -21.00
CA GLY A 271 65.29 -14.89 -21.52
C GLY A 271 65.20 -13.38 -21.28
N ASP A 272 66.21 -12.78 -20.62
CA ASP A 272 66.26 -11.34 -20.30
C ASP A 272 67.18 -10.54 -21.25
N GLY A 273 67.72 -11.18 -22.29
CA GLY A 273 68.63 -10.57 -23.26
C GLY A 273 70.08 -10.49 -22.80
N THR A 274 70.44 -11.09 -21.66
CA THR A 274 71.85 -11.28 -21.28
C THR A 274 72.52 -12.38 -22.12
N SER A 275 73.85 -12.43 -22.10
CA SER A 275 74.61 -13.44 -22.87
C SER A 275 74.42 -14.84 -22.30
N PHE A 276 74.31 -15.85 -23.18
CA PHE A 276 74.29 -17.27 -22.83
C PHE A 276 75.36 -17.64 -21.80
N THR A 277 74.96 -18.43 -20.81
CA THR A 277 75.84 -18.98 -19.77
C THR A 277 76.01 -20.49 -19.94
N ALA A 278 77.05 -21.07 -19.33
CA ALA A 278 77.23 -22.53 -19.33
C ALA A 278 76.38 -23.16 -18.21
N GLY A 279 75.62 -24.22 -18.54
CA GLY A 279 74.88 -25.01 -17.58
C GLY A 279 75.67 -26.23 -17.11
N THR A 280 75.62 -26.54 -15.81
CA THR A 280 76.30 -27.70 -15.23
C THR A 280 75.45 -28.95 -15.44
N VAL A 281 75.88 -29.87 -16.31
CA VAL A 281 75.17 -31.15 -16.51
C VAL A 281 75.64 -32.19 -15.49
N THR A 282 74.71 -32.81 -14.77
CA THR A 282 74.96 -33.85 -13.76
C THR A 282 74.00 -35.02 -13.93
N ALA A 283 74.34 -36.21 -13.42
CA ALA A 283 73.43 -37.36 -13.49
C ALA A 283 72.41 -37.33 -12.34
N ASP A 284 71.13 -37.51 -12.64
CA ASP A 284 70.02 -37.41 -11.67
C ASP A 284 69.91 -38.62 -10.72
N GLY A 285 70.68 -39.68 -10.96
CA GLY A 285 70.68 -40.92 -10.19
C GLY A 285 69.52 -41.89 -10.47
N SER A 286 68.58 -41.50 -11.33
CA SER A 286 67.42 -42.29 -11.79
C SER A 286 67.58 -42.88 -13.20
N GLY A 287 68.49 -42.32 -14.00
CA GLY A 287 68.78 -42.75 -15.37
C GLY A 287 68.81 -41.59 -16.39
N GLY A 288 68.60 -40.36 -15.95
CA GLY A 288 68.71 -39.13 -16.75
C GLY A 288 69.76 -38.16 -16.22
N PHE A 289 69.64 -36.91 -16.66
CA PHE A 289 70.59 -35.83 -16.39
C PHE A 289 69.87 -34.54 -16.04
N ASP A 290 70.37 -33.85 -15.01
CA ASP A 290 69.95 -32.49 -14.62
C ASP A 290 70.94 -31.45 -15.14
N VAL A 291 70.41 -30.30 -15.58
CA VAL A 291 71.17 -29.09 -15.93
C VAL A 291 70.93 -28.03 -14.86
N LEU A 292 72.00 -27.59 -14.19
CA LEU A 292 71.95 -26.57 -13.12
C LEU A 292 72.53 -25.22 -13.56
N GLY A 293 72.04 -24.15 -12.95
CA GLY A 293 72.54 -22.78 -13.16
C GLY A 293 71.98 -21.77 -12.14
N SER A 294 72.51 -20.54 -12.17
CA SER A 294 72.11 -19.40 -11.33
C SER A 294 72.23 -18.08 -12.11
N HIS A 295 71.37 -17.09 -11.84
CA HIS A 295 71.34 -15.81 -12.55
C HIS A 295 70.84 -14.64 -11.70
N THR A 296 71.11 -13.41 -12.14
CA THR A 296 70.61 -12.18 -11.52
C THR A 296 69.75 -11.42 -12.52
N TYR A 297 68.44 -11.43 -12.33
CA TYR A 297 67.50 -10.66 -13.14
C TYR A 297 67.47 -9.20 -12.69
N SER A 298 67.58 -8.26 -13.62
CA SER A 298 67.62 -6.82 -13.31
C SER A 298 66.24 -6.18 -13.06
N THR A 299 65.16 -6.80 -13.55
CA THR A 299 63.78 -6.33 -13.39
C THR A 299 62.85 -7.46 -12.96
N PRO A 300 61.79 -7.18 -12.19
CA PRO A 300 60.74 -8.17 -11.88
C PRO A 300 59.96 -8.56 -13.13
N GLY A 301 59.49 -9.81 -13.21
CA GLY A 301 58.72 -10.30 -14.36
C GLY A 301 58.79 -11.82 -14.57
N ALA A 302 58.09 -12.29 -15.59
CA ALA A 302 58.16 -13.68 -16.05
C ALA A 302 59.09 -13.78 -17.26
N TYR A 303 60.02 -14.74 -17.21
CA TYR A 303 61.00 -15.03 -18.26
C TYR A 303 60.93 -16.50 -18.64
N THR A 304 61.36 -16.81 -19.87
CA THR A 304 61.46 -18.19 -20.40
C THR A 304 62.92 -18.51 -20.71
N PRO A 305 63.71 -19.00 -19.74
CA PRO A 305 65.07 -19.47 -20.01
C PRO A 305 65.06 -20.69 -20.92
N ASP A 306 65.88 -20.70 -21.96
CA ASP A 306 66.03 -21.84 -22.87
C ASP A 306 67.34 -22.57 -22.61
N VAL A 307 67.25 -23.85 -22.25
CA VAL A 307 68.40 -24.74 -22.03
C VAL A 307 68.69 -25.53 -23.30
N ILE A 308 69.83 -25.26 -23.93
CA ILE A 308 70.29 -26.00 -25.11
C ILE A 308 71.27 -27.08 -24.66
N VAL A 309 70.88 -28.34 -24.83
CA VAL A 309 71.72 -29.52 -24.56
C VAL A 309 72.45 -29.93 -25.83
N TYR A 310 73.76 -30.12 -25.73
CA TYR A 310 74.62 -30.61 -26.79
C TYR A 310 75.11 -32.01 -26.47
N GLU A 311 75.09 -32.88 -27.48
CA GLU A 311 75.69 -34.21 -27.42
C GLU A 311 77.00 -34.22 -28.21
N SER A 312 78.00 -34.95 -27.71
CA SER A 312 79.28 -35.12 -28.40
C SER A 312 79.70 -36.59 -28.40
N THR A 313 79.88 -37.14 -29.59
CA THR A 313 80.45 -38.48 -29.80
C THR A 313 81.98 -38.43 -29.64
N ALA A 314 82.61 -39.58 -29.41
CA ALA A 314 84.06 -39.75 -29.31
C ALA A 314 84.80 -39.45 -30.64
N GLY A 315 84.89 -38.15 -30.98
CA GLY A 315 85.38 -37.66 -32.28
C GLY A 315 85.45 -36.13 -32.40
N GLY A 316 84.77 -35.37 -31.52
CA GLY A 316 85.07 -33.94 -31.32
C GLY A 316 84.25 -32.92 -32.12
N SER A 317 82.99 -33.22 -32.44
CA SER A 317 82.01 -32.20 -32.84
C SER A 317 80.76 -32.37 -31.99
N ALA A 318 80.34 -31.29 -31.32
CA ALA A 318 79.13 -31.27 -30.49
C ALA A 318 77.97 -30.65 -31.29
N THR A 319 76.85 -31.36 -31.37
CA THR A 319 75.63 -30.89 -32.06
C THR A 319 74.50 -30.66 -31.06
N PRO A 320 73.62 -29.66 -31.27
CA PRO A 320 72.44 -29.48 -30.42
C PRO A 320 71.57 -30.75 -30.50
N ALA A 321 71.29 -31.34 -29.34
CA ALA A 321 70.51 -32.58 -29.20
C ALA A 321 69.10 -32.31 -28.67
N ALA A 322 68.92 -31.29 -27.83
CA ALA A 322 67.61 -30.81 -27.38
C ALA A 322 67.65 -29.32 -27.02
N ALA A 323 66.50 -28.64 -27.14
CA ALA A 323 66.25 -27.34 -26.52
C ALA A 323 65.07 -27.52 -25.55
N ILE A 324 65.25 -27.13 -24.29
CA ILE A 324 64.32 -27.37 -23.20
C ILE A 324 64.00 -26.02 -22.55
N ALA A 325 62.77 -25.54 -22.75
CA ALA A 325 62.29 -24.29 -22.16
C ALA A 325 61.97 -24.48 -20.68
N ALA A 326 62.59 -23.67 -19.83
CA ALA A 326 62.30 -23.51 -18.41
C ALA A 326 61.39 -22.28 -18.19
N THR A 327 60.99 -22.03 -16.95
CA THR A 327 60.24 -20.81 -16.57
C THR A 327 60.91 -20.14 -15.38
N ALA A 328 61.13 -18.83 -15.43
CA ALA A 328 61.62 -18.05 -14.30
C ALA A 328 60.58 -16.99 -13.90
N ASN A 329 60.20 -16.98 -12.62
CA ASN A 329 59.32 -15.96 -12.05
C ASN A 329 60.13 -15.10 -11.08
N VAL A 330 60.28 -13.81 -11.42
CA VAL A 330 61.16 -12.88 -10.72
C VAL A 330 60.31 -11.90 -9.92
N ALA A 331 60.35 -12.03 -8.59
CA ALA A 331 59.61 -11.19 -7.68
C ALA A 331 60.17 -9.77 -7.60
N SER A 332 59.29 -8.81 -7.27
CA SER A 332 59.69 -7.45 -6.90
C SER A 332 60.37 -7.43 -5.52
N PRO A 333 61.45 -6.64 -5.31
CA PRO A 333 62.01 -6.41 -3.99
C PRO A 333 61.04 -5.64 -3.06
N VAL A 334 60.17 -4.81 -3.65
CA VAL A 334 59.12 -4.06 -2.94
C VAL A 334 57.77 -4.75 -3.10
N VAL A 335 57.09 -5.04 -1.99
CA VAL A 335 55.75 -5.63 -1.94
C VAL A 335 54.79 -4.68 -1.20
N LEU A 336 53.77 -4.16 -1.88
CA LEU A 336 52.76 -3.27 -1.28
C LEU A 336 51.51 -4.04 -0.81
N SER A 337 50.91 -3.54 0.25
CA SER A 337 49.53 -3.83 0.68
C SER A 337 48.80 -2.50 0.83
N ALA A 338 47.71 -2.31 0.08
CA ALA A 338 46.92 -1.08 0.22
C ALA A 338 46.15 -1.03 1.55
N ALA A 339 45.83 0.18 1.99
CA ALA A 339 44.95 0.45 3.11
C ALA A 339 43.65 1.10 2.60
N THR A 340 42.54 0.85 3.30
CA THR A 340 41.24 1.44 2.98
C THR A 340 41.18 2.86 3.52
N VAL A 341 40.75 3.81 2.68
CA VAL A 341 40.59 5.21 3.07
C VAL A 341 39.11 5.45 3.43
N THR A 342 38.84 6.06 4.59
CA THR A 342 37.47 6.36 5.04
C THR A 342 37.42 7.70 5.77
N GLY A 343 36.46 8.55 5.42
CA GLY A 343 36.22 9.84 6.08
C GLY A 343 35.02 10.58 5.48
N PRO A 344 34.59 11.70 6.08
CA PRO A 344 33.63 12.60 5.47
C PRO A 344 34.23 13.37 4.29
N GLU A 345 33.38 13.82 3.37
CA GLU A 345 33.74 14.77 2.32
C GLU A 345 34.19 16.13 2.91
N HIS A 346 34.78 16.99 2.08
CA HIS A 346 35.26 18.34 2.44
C HIS A 346 36.25 18.46 3.62
N THR A 347 36.67 17.33 4.20
CA THR A 347 37.48 17.28 5.41
C THR A 347 38.90 16.79 5.10
N SER A 348 39.85 17.71 5.03
CA SER A 348 41.25 17.37 4.76
C SER A 348 41.89 16.65 5.96
N THR A 349 42.10 15.34 5.84
CA THR A 349 42.67 14.47 6.89
C THR A 349 43.84 13.65 6.37
N ALA A 350 44.70 13.20 7.30
CA ALA A 350 45.86 12.36 6.99
C ALA A 350 45.46 10.89 7.03
N PHE A 351 45.54 10.23 5.88
CA PHE A 351 45.21 8.82 5.69
C PHE A 351 46.48 7.97 5.56
N THR A 352 46.42 6.74 6.09
CA THR A 352 47.31 5.66 5.64
C THR A 352 46.73 5.11 4.34
N VAL A 353 47.51 5.17 3.26
CA VAL A 353 47.06 4.77 1.91
C VAL A 353 47.60 3.40 1.51
N ALA A 354 48.83 3.09 1.92
CA ALA A 354 49.40 1.75 1.76
C ALA A 354 50.48 1.49 2.81
N THR A 355 50.79 0.22 3.03
CA THR A 355 52.03 -0.25 3.65
C THR A 355 52.83 -1.03 2.62
N PHE A 356 54.14 -1.14 2.81
CA PHE A 356 54.97 -1.98 1.97
C PHE A 356 56.15 -2.58 2.74
N THR A 357 56.68 -3.66 2.19
CA THR A 357 57.91 -4.29 2.68
C THR A 357 58.97 -4.30 1.61
N ASP A 358 60.21 -4.10 2.04
CA ASP A 358 61.40 -4.24 1.20
C ASP A 358 62.23 -5.44 1.66
N VAL A 359 62.83 -6.15 0.70
CA VAL A 359 63.76 -7.26 0.97
C VAL A 359 65.10 -6.80 1.52
N ASP A 360 65.52 -5.56 1.26
CA ASP A 360 66.65 -4.93 1.96
C ASP A 360 66.21 -4.46 3.35
N ALA A 361 66.49 -5.30 4.34
CA ALA A 361 66.27 -4.98 5.76
C ALA A 361 67.07 -3.77 6.28
N SER A 362 68.04 -3.24 5.50
CA SER A 362 68.81 -2.04 5.82
C SER A 362 68.27 -0.74 5.19
N ALA A 363 67.28 -0.83 4.30
CA ALA A 363 66.63 0.33 3.69
C ALA A 363 65.99 1.26 4.74
N ILE A 364 65.97 2.56 4.45
CA ILE A 364 65.38 3.61 5.27
C ILE A 364 64.33 4.41 4.49
N ALA A 365 63.41 5.07 5.19
CA ALA A 365 62.26 5.71 4.56
C ALA A 365 62.61 6.82 3.54
N SER A 366 63.82 7.40 3.61
CA SER A 366 64.33 8.38 2.64
C SER A 366 64.74 7.79 1.29
N ASP A 367 64.88 6.48 1.20
CA ASP A 367 65.27 5.79 -0.03
C ASP A 367 64.05 5.66 -0.96
N PHE A 368 62.84 5.88 -0.44
CA PHE A 368 61.59 5.77 -1.17
C PHE A 368 60.91 7.13 -1.37
N SER A 369 60.33 7.31 -2.55
CA SER A 369 59.39 8.38 -2.85
C SER A 369 58.02 7.78 -3.17
N ALA A 370 56.93 8.45 -2.78
CA ALA A 370 55.57 7.97 -3.03
C ALA A 370 54.71 9.04 -3.69
N THR A 371 53.79 8.60 -4.55
CA THR A 371 52.77 9.43 -5.21
C THR A 371 51.42 8.74 -5.04
N ILE A 372 50.37 9.51 -4.74
CA ILE A 372 49.02 9.03 -4.48
C ILE A 372 48.06 9.72 -5.45
N ASP A 373 47.36 8.92 -6.26
CA ASP A 373 46.20 9.35 -7.03
C ASP A 373 44.95 8.98 -6.23
N TRP A 374 44.06 9.94 -5.97
CA TRP A 374 42.87 9.74 -5.13
C TRP A 374 41.64 9.25 -5.91
N GLY A 375 41.72 9.19 -7.25
CA GLY A 375 40.65 8.63 -8.08
C GLY A 375 39.39 9.50 -8.23
N ASP A 376 39.41 10.73 -7.71
CA ASP A 376 38.35 11.75 -7.82
C ASP A 376 38.61 12.76 -8.97
N GLY A 377 39.66 12.56 -9.76
CA GLY A 377 40.07 13.46 -10.84
C GLY A 377 40.93 14.65 -10.39
N SER A 378 41.26 14.75 -9.10
CA SER A 378 42.25 15.71 -8.61
C SER A 378 43.67 15.38 -9.08
N SER A 379 44.59 16.34 -8.97
CA SER A 379 46.01 16.09 -9.29
C SER A 379 46.63 15.19 -8.23
N ALA A 380 47.32 14.12 -8.66
CA ALA A 380 48.01 13.20 -7.75
C ALA A 380 48.96 13.94 -6.79
N SER A 381 48.92 13.56 -5.51
CA SER A 381 49.66 14.21 -4.42
C SER A 381 50.92 13.41 -4.04
N ALA A 382 51.88 14.09 -3.40
CA ALA A 382 53.07 13.42 -2.85
C ALA A 382 52.72 12.67 -1.57
N GLY A 383 53.06 11.38 -1.51
CA GLY A 383 52.95 10.55 -0.31
C GLY A 383 54.19 10.66 0.57
N SER A 384 53.98 10.68 1.89
CA SER A 384 55.05 10.65 2.89
C SER A 384 55.34 9.20 3.31
N VAL A 385 56.56 8.72 3.08
CA VAL A 385 57.00 7.40 3.51
C VAL A 385 57.55 7.46 4.94
N THR A 386 57.12 6.55 5.79
CA THR A 386 57.61 6.39 7.17
C THR A 386 57.83 4.92 7.50
N GLY A 387 58.85 4.58 8.29
CA GLY A 387 59.17 3.18 8.62
C GLY A 387 60.67 2.89 8.70
N SER A 388 61.01 1.63 8.95
CA SER A 388 62.39 1.13 9.08
C SER A 388 62.43 -0.41 9.14
N ASN A 389 63.60 -1.02 8.95
CA ASN A 389 63.82 -2.48 9.02
C ASN A 389 62.99 -3.26 7.99
N GLY A 390 62.94 -2.79 6.74
CA GLY A 390 62.19 -3.44 5.66
C GLY A 390 60.67 -3.32 5.77
N HIS A 391 60.12 -2.48 6.66
CA HIS A 391 58.68 -2.23 6.79
C HIS A 391 58.36 -0.73 6.76
N PHE A 392 57.46 -0.32 5.86
CA PHE A 392 57.15 1.07 5.58
C PHE A 392 55.64 1.33 5.41
N THR A 393 55.24 2.59 5.59
CA THR A 393 53.86 3.09 5.51
C THR A 393 53.85 4.38 4.69
N ILE A 394 52.91 4.47 3.74
CA ILE A 394 52.65 5.62 2.90
C ILE A 394 51.46 6.39 3.48
N LEU A 395 51.71 7.63 3.90
CA LEU A 395 50.73 8.56 4.42
C LEU A 395 50.44 9.64 3.38
N GLY A 396 49.19 10.08 3.28
CA GLY A 396 48.80 11.20 2.39
C GLY A 396 47.66 12.02 2.99
N THR A 397 47.60 13.31 2.65
CA THR A 397 46.49 14.20 3.02
C THR A 397 45.69 14.58 1.79
N HIS A 398 44.37 14.45 1.87
CA HIS A 398 43.46 14.83 0.78
C HIS A 398 42.11 15.27 1.34
N SER A 399 41.34 15.98 0.51
CA SER A 399 39.95 16.33 0.75
C SER A 399 39.15 16.00 -0.50
N PHE A 400 38.26 15.03 -0.39
CA PHE A 400 37.32 14.70 -1.47
C PHE A 400 36.28 15.81 -1.58
N ALA A 401 35.90 16.13 -2.81
CA ALA A 401 34.89 17.16 -3.10
C ALA A 401 33.46 16.61 -3.03
N ASP A 402 33.27 15.31 -3.23
CA ASP A 402 31.98 14.63 -3.23
C ASP A 402 32.09 13.33 -2.40
N ALA A 403 30.97 12.90 -1.81
CA ALA A 403 30.84 11.56 -1.24
C ALA A 403 30.80 10.46 -2.31
N GLY A 404 31.13 9.23 -1.91
CA GLY A 404 31.09 8.08 -2.81
C GLY A 404 32.24 7.09 -2.61
N THR A 405 32.54 6.32 -3.66
CA THR A 405 33.64 5.36 -3.67
C THR A 405 34.63 5.68 -4.77
N PHE A 406 35.86 6.03 -4.40
CA PHE A 406 36.93 6.42 -5.31
C PHE A 406 38.05 5.39 -5.36
N SER A 407 38.66 5.20 -6.52
CA SER A 407 39.74 4.24 -6.74
C SER A 407 41.10 4.89 -6.44
N VAL A 408 41.53 4.85 -5.17
CA VAL A 408 42.81 5.42 -4.74
C VAL A 408 43.95 4.50 -5.15
N SER A 409 44.99 5.02 -5.79
CA SER A 409 46.22 4.26 -6.08
C SER A 409 47.45 4.94 -5.48
N ALA A 410 48.33 4.14 -4.89
CA ALA A 410 49.63 4.56 -4.39
C ALA A 410 50.73 3.90 -5.21
N THR A 411 51.67 4.71 -5.69
CA THR A 411 52.91 4.24 -6.35
C THR A 411 54.09 4.64 -5.49
N VAL A 412 54.96 3.67 -5.19
CA VAL A 412 56.26 3.91 -4.54
C VAL A 412 57.39 3.68 -5.55
N ALA A 413 58.45 4.49 -5.44
CA ALA A 413 59.65 4.40 -6.24
C ALA A 413 60.89 4.41 -5.31
N GLU A 414 61.72 3.38 -5.41
CA GLU A 414 62.99 3.27 -4.71
C GLU A 414 64.08 4.09 -5.45
N THR A 415 64.91 4.81 -4.70
CA THR A 415 65.80 5.87 -5.22
C THR A 415 67.27 5.47 -5.10
N ALA A 416 67.66 4.54 -5.98
CA ALA A 416 69.00 3.94 -6.11
C ALA A 416 69.36 2.91 -5.01
N PRO A 417 70.11 1.84 -5.33
CA PRO A 417 70.97 1.67 -6.52
C PRO A 417 70.25 1.34 -7.84
N THR A 418 69.00 0.91 -7.80
CA THR A 418 68.17 0.60 -8.99
C THR A 418 66.75 1.11 -8.80
N ALA A 419 66.22 1.86 -9.77
CA ALA A 419 64.88 2.42 -9.68
C ALA A 419 63.81 1.35 -9.93
N VAL A 420 63.30 0.75 -8.84
CA VAL A 420 62.11 -0.11 -8.88
C VAL A 420 60.89 0.72 -8.52
N THR A 421 59.86 0.64 -9.35
CA THR A 421 58.53 1.20 -9.05
C THR A 421 57.54 0.07 -8.82
N ALA A 422 56.68 0.25 -7.82
CA ALA A 422 55.60 -0.68 -7.53
C ALA A 422 54.37 0.10 -7.09
N SER A 423 53.18 -0.36 -7.52
CA SER A 423 51.92 0.34 -7.28
C SER A 423 50.85 -0.61 -6.74
N VAL A 424 49.89 -0.04 -6.04
CA VAL A 424 48.72 -0.75 -5.50
C VAL A 424 47.49 0.15 -5.53
N THR A 425 46.32 -0.46 -5.66
CA THR A 425 45.03 0.25 -5.71
C THR A 425 44.14 -0.22 -4.55
N SER A 426 43.41 0.71 -3.93
CA SER A 426 42.37 0.50 -2.94
C SER A 426 41.14 1.36 -3.23
N THR A 427 40.13 1.24 -2.38
CA THR A 427 38.95 2.11 -2.38
C THR A 427 39.04 3.11 -1.24
N ALA A 428 38.77 4.39 -1.55
CA ALA A 428 38.25 5.33 -0.57
C ALA A 428 36.73 5.19 -0.51
N THR A 429 36.16 5.17 0.70
CA THR A 429 34.71 5.27 0.92
C THR A 429 34.44 6.53 1.72
N ILE A 430 33.82 7.51 1.08
CA ILE A 430 33.60 8.85 1.59
C ILE A 430 32.11 9.01 1.88
N SER A 431 31.77 9.43 3.09
CA SER A 431 30.40 9.69 3.52
C SER A 431 30.01 11.14 3.26
N GLN A 432 28.73 11.39 2.91
CA GLN A 432 28.20 12.74 2.91
C GLN A 432 28.34 13.36 4.31
N ASP A 433 28.75 14.63 4.35
CA ASP A 433 28.75 15.51 5.53
C ASP A 433 27.82 16.72 5.30
N ASP A 434 27.19 16.82 4.12
CA ASP A 434 26.31 17.93 3.79
C ASP A 434 25.06 18.03 4.68
N THR A 435 24.77 19.24 5.14
CA THR A 435 23.63 19.57 6.00
C THR A 435 22.56 20.30 5.20
N PHE A 436 21.52 19.57 4.84
CA PHE A 436 20.42 20.06 4.01
C PHE A 436 19.24 20.58 4.86
N THR A 437 19.06 21.91 4.93
CA THR A 437 17.99 22.52 5.75
C THR A 437 16.98 23.30 4.90
N PRO A 438 15.84 22.68 4.53
CA PRO A 438 14.75 23.37 3.84
C PRO A 438 13.83 24.08 4.83
N SER A 439 13.29 25.22 4.42
CA SER A 439 12.35 26.06 5.17
C SER A 439 11.23 26.52 4.25
N ALA A 440 9.98 26.25 4.63
CA ALA A 440 8.80 26.63 3.86
C ALA A 440 8.46 28.10 4.09
N ALA A 441 8.02 28.78 3.02
CA ALA A 441 7.50 30.14 3.13
C ALA A 441 6.04 30.12 3.61
N SER A 442 5.66 31.07 4.46
CA SER A 442 4.25 31.39 4.70
C SER A 442 3.69 32.12 3.47
N LEU A 443 2.61 31.59 2.91
CA LEU A 443 2.08 32.01 1.62
C LEU A 443 0.70 32.63 1.79
N THR A 444 0.42 33.71 1.05
CA THR A 444 -0.93 34.28 0.93
C THR A 444 -1.42 34.18 -0.50
N ALA A 445 -2.62 33.67 -0.70
CA ALA A 445 -3.27 33.54 -2.00
C ALA A 445 -4.73 34.01 -1.94
N THR A 446 -5.42 34.01 -3.08
CA THR A 446 -6.82 34.42 -3.20
C THR A 446 -7.56 33.40 -4.05
N VAL A 447 -8.76 32.99 -3.62
CA VAL A 447 -9.57 31.97 -4.33
C VAL A 447 -9.73 32.33 -5.81
N GLY A 448 -9.54 31.34 -6.68
CA GLY A 448 -9.66 31.48 -8.13
C GLY A 448 -8.54 32.29 -8.81
N THR A 449 -7.62 32.88 -8.05
CA THR A 449 -6.45 33.60 -8.57
C THR A 449 -5.21 32.74 -8.50
N ALA A 450 -4.46 32.65 -9.60
CA ALA A 450 -3.21 31.89 -9.63
C ALA A 450 -2.15 32.57 -8.76
N PHE A 451 -1.76 31.91 -7.66
CA PHE A 451 -0.53 32.21 -6.93
C PHE A 451 0.68 31.87 -7.82
N SER A 452 1.72 32.71 -7.77
CA SER A 452 3.00 32.48 -8.45
C SER A 452 4.13 33.12 -7.64
N GLY A 453 4.99 32.32 -7.03
CA GLY A 453 6.07 32.84 -6.19
C GLY A 453 6.90 31.76 -5.48
N VAL A 454 7.79 32.21 -4.60
CA VAL A 454 8.67 31.35 -3.79
C VAL A 454 7.84 30.64 -2.71
N VAL A 455 7.91 29.31 -2.67
CA VAL A 455 7.20 28.44 -1.71
C VAL A 455 8.12 27.88 -0.62
N ALA A 456 9.43 27.80 -0.88
CA ALA A 456 10.42 27.38 0.10
C ALA A 456 11.80 27.94 -0.25
N THR A 457 12.67 27.99 0.74
CA THR A 457 14.11 28.23 0.60
C THR A 457 14.87 27.10 1.26
N PHE A 458 16.00 26.69 0.70
CA PHE A 458 16.90 25.76 1.37
C PHE A 458 18.33 26.22 1.25
N THR A 459 19.14 25.83 2.23
CA THR A 459 20.59 25.94 2.16
C THR A 459 21.20 24.56 2.01
N ASP A 460 22.24 24.51 1.20
CA ASP A 460 23.15 23.39 1.07
C ASP A 460 24.53 23.83 1.56
N THR A 461 25.25 22.95 2.23
CA THR A 461 26.62 23.22 2.67
C THR A 461 27.62 23.08 1.52
N ASP A 462 27.27 22.34 0.47
CA ASP A 462 27.99 22.40 -0.79
C ASP A 462 27.79 23.77 -1.47
N THR A 463 28.84 24.59 -1.40
CA THR A 463 28.88 25.92 -2.01
C THR A 463 29.29 25.92 -3.49
N VAL A 464 29.52 24.77 -4.12
CA VAL A 464 29.70 24.66 -5.59
C VAL A 464 28.50 24.07 -6.32
N SER A 465 27.54 23.47 -5.61
CA SER A 465 26.27 23.01 -6.18
C SER A 465 25.50 24.10 -6.94
N SER A 466 24.89 23.67 -8.05
CA SER A 466 24.06 24.51 -8.92
C SER A 466 22.63 23.97 -8.97
N SER A 467 21.64 24.82 -9.29
CA SER A 467 20.23 24.50 -9.06
C SER A 467 19.65 23.33 -9.87
N ASN A 468 20.41 22.79 -10.82
CA ASN A 468 20.09 21.56 -11.57
C ASN A 468 20.52 20.27 -10.84
N ALA A 469 21.23 20.37 -9.72
CA ALA A 469 21.55 19.25 -8.84
C ALA A 469 20.37 18.85 -7.92
N PHE A 470 19.23 19.54 -8.01
CA PHE A 470 18.07 19.31 -7.14
C PHE A 470 16.78 19.19 -7.96
N THR A 471 15.85 18.38 -7.46
CA THR A 471 14.44 18.46 -7.89
C THR A 471 13.55 18.82 -6.70
N ALA A 472 12.39 19.42 -6.96
CA ALA A 472 11.42 19.76 -5.94
C ALA A 472 10.00 19.37 -6.37
N VAL A 473 9.22 18.86 -5.42
CA VAL A 473 7.80 18.55 -5.57
C VAL A 473 7.02 19.33 -4.51
N ILE A 474 5.99 20.05 -4.95
CA ILE A 474 5.14 20.88 -4.11
C ILE A 474 3.77 20.21 -3.98
N SER A 475 3.40 19.86 -2.75
CA SER A 475 2.04 19.52 -2.36
C SER A 475 1.37 20.74 -1.75
N TRP A 476 0.22 21.16 -2.29
CA TRP A 476 -0.43 22.43 -1.97
C TRP A 476 -1.48 22.34 -0.85
N GLY A 477 -1.78 21.13 -0.36
CA GLY A 477 -2.64 20.89 0.80
C GLY A 477 -4.15 20.86 0.53
N ASP A 478 -4.60 21.10 -0.70
CA ASP A 478 -6.02 21.22 -1.09
C ASP A 478 -6.58 19.97 -1.80
N ASN A 479 -5.94 18.81 -1.61
CA ASN A 479 -6.23 17.53 -2.27
C ASN A 479 -6.09 17.54 -3.81
N ASN A 480 -5.50 18.58 -4.42
CA ASN A 480 -5.12 18.57 -5.83
C ASN A 480 -3.80 17.82 -6.06
N SER A 481 -3.49 17.50 -7.32
CA SER A 481 -2.23 16.85 -7.71
C SER A 481 -1.01 17.75 -7.43
N SER A 482 0.06 17.16 -6.88
CA SER A 482 1.34 17.84 -6.62
C SER A 482 1.99 18.37 -7.91
N SER A 483 2.63 19.54 -7.83
CA SER A 483 3.31 20.18 -8.98
C SER A 483 4.83 20.18 -8.81
N ALA A 484 5.58 20.12 -9.90
CA ALA A 484 7.04 20.33 -9.87
C ALA A 484 7.38 21.78 -9.45
N GLY A 485 8.33 21.93 -8.53
CA GLY A 485 8.89 23.21 -8.13
C GLY A 485 10.05 23.64 -9.03
N THR A 486 10.13 24.93 -9.35
CA THR A 486 11.27 25.52 -10.07
C THR A 486 12.33 25.97 -9.08
N ILE A 487 13.52 25.38 -9.13
CA ILE A 487 14.63 25.71 -8.24
C ILE A 487 15.56 26.73 -8.92
N THR A 488 15.86 27.81 -8.21
CA THR A 488 16.85 28.82 -8.62
C THR A 488 17.75 29.20 -7.44
N GLY A 489 19.02 29.46 -7.70
CA GLY A 489 20.03 29.72 -6.69
C GLY A 489 21.40 29.16 -7.07
N ALA A 490 22.40 29.44 -6.25
CA ALA A 490 23.78 28.98 -6.38
C ALA A 490 24.53 29.26 -5.07
N ASN A 491 25.71 28.65 -4.90
CA ASN A 491 26.59 28.86 -3.75
C ASN A 491 25.94 28.48 -2.40
N GLY A 492 25.29 27.32 -2.34
CA GLY A 492 24.69 26.81 -1.09
C GLY A 492 23.39 27.50 -0.64
N ALA A 493 22.77 28.34 -1.48
CA ALA A 493 21.50 29.00 -1.17
C ALA A 493 20.53 28.97 -2.35
N PHE A 494 19.33 28.41 -2.12
CA PHE A 494 18.36 28.11 -3.16
C PHE A 494 16.93 28.49 -2.77
N THR A 495 16.14 28.86 -3.78
CA THR A 495 14.71 29.16 -3.68
C THR A 495 13.92 28.22 -4.58
N VAL A 496 12.85 27.64 -4.04
CA VAL A 496 11.86 26.84 -4.78
C VAL A 496 10.65 27.73 -5.06
N SER A 497 10.26 27.86 -6.32
CA SER A 497 9.06 28.60 -6.74
C SER A 497 8.02 27.68 -7.38
N GLY A 498 6.74 28.02 -7.21
CA GLY A 498 5.61 27.26 -7.74
C GLY A 498 4.47 28.15 -8.21
N VAL A 499 3.54 27.56 -8.95
CA VAL A 499 2.31 28.20 -9.44
C VAL A 499 1.12 27.28 -9.12
N HIS A 500 0.07 27.82 -8.51
CA HIS A 500 -1.14 27.07 -8.14
C HIS A 500 -2.35 27.98 -7.97
N THR A 501 -3.56 27.43 -8.13
CA THR A 501 -4.81 28.16 -7.96
C THR A 501 -5.70 27.38 -6.99
N TYR A 502 -5.96 27.97 -5.82
CA TYR A 502 -6.87 27.41 -4.83
C TYR A 502 -8.33 27.63 -5.24
N SER A 503 -9.14 26.59 -5.13
CA SER A 503 -10.59 26.60 -5.43
C SER A 503 -11.48 26.97 -4.24
N GLN A 504 -10.91 26.96 -3.03
CA GLN A 504 -11.58 27.25 -1.75
C GLN A 504 -10.65 28.13 -0.90
N ASP A 505 -11.22 28.95 -0.02
CA ASP A 505 -10.49 29.72 1.00
C ASP A 505 -10.15 28.85 2.22
N GLY A 506 -9.30 29.38 3.11
CA GLY A 506 -8.85 28.70 4.32
C GLY A 506 -7.33 28.51 4.40
N SER A 507 -6.90 27.64 5.32
CA SER A 507 -5.49 27.34 5.56
C SER A 507 -5.15 25.94 5.05
N PHE A 508 -4.27 25.86 4.06
CA PHE A 508 -3.88 24.59 3.42
C PHE A 508 -2.45 24.19 3.82
N PRO A 509 -2.22 22.94 4.28
CA PRO A 509 -0.90 22.47 4.68
C PRO A 509 -0.02 22.22 3.45
N LEU A 510 0.97 23.10 3.25
CA LEU A 510 1.91 23.03 2.15
C LEU A 510 3.10 22.13 2.53
N THR A 511 3.48 21.19 1.66
CA THR A 511 4.72 20.42 1.82
C THR A 511 5.57 20.56 0.56
N VAL A 512 6.82 21.00 0.72
CA VAL A 512 7.82 21.03 -0.36
C VAL A 512 8.87 19.96 -0.06
N THR A 513 8.86 18.91 -0.86
CA THR A 513 9.88 17.85 -0.83
C THR A 513 10.98 18.22 -1.82
N ILE A 514 12.24 18.10 -1.40
CA ILE A 514 13.40 18.42 -2.22
C ILE A 514 14.35 17.22 -2.15
N GLU A 515 14.87 16.83 -3.32
CA GLU A 515 15.74 15.66 -3.50
C GLU A 515 17.03 16.10 -4.21
N ASN A 516 18.18 15.77 -3.63
CA ASN A 516 19.47 15.90 -4.32
C ASN A 516 19.55 14.84 -5.43
N SER A 517 19.77 15.30 -6.66
CA SER A 517 19.68 14.53 -7.90
C SER A 517 20.95 13.75 -8.22
N SER A 518 21.87 13.61 -7.27
CA SER A 518 23.07 12.79 -7.44
C SER A 518 22.67 11.32 -7.62
N SER A 519 23.24 10.65 -8.63
CA SER A 519 22.87 9.28 -9.01
C SER A 519 23.48 8.20 -8.11
N LEU A 520 23.76 8.54 -6.85
CA LEU A 520 24.44 7.69 -5.87
C LEU A 520 23.43 7.05 -4.89
N PRO A 521 23.68 5.81 -4.41
CA PRO A 521 22.82 5.20 -3.40
C PRO A 521 22.91 5.96 -2.07
N GLY A 522 21.84 6.65 -1.69
CA GLY A 522 21.78 7.44 -0.46
C GLY A 522 21.34 8.90 -0.61
N ALA A 523 20.76 9.28 -1.76
CA ALA A 523 20.18 10.62 -1.97
C ALA A 523 19.33 11.07 -0.76
N THR A 524 19.68 12.23 -0.21
CA THR A 524 19.04 12.81 0.97
C THR A 524 17.75 13.50 0.57
N GLU A 525 16.62 12.82 0.79
CA GLU A 525 15.30 13.45 0.77
C GLU A 525 15.10 14.33 2.01
N SER A 526 14.62 15.55 1.80
CA SER A 526 14.24 16.44 2.91
C SER A 526 13.00 17.24 2.55
N ALA A 527 12.10 17.41 3.51
CA ALA A 527 10.82 18.07 3.31
C ALA A 527 10.64 19.25 4.27
N ALA A 528 10.17 20.37 3.74
CA ALA A 528 9.72 21.51 4.54
C ALA A 528 8.19 21.62 4.49
N THR A 529 7.58 21.69 5.67
CA THR A 529 6.14 21.92 5.85
C THR A 529 5.87 23.38 6.19
N GLY A 530 4.87 23.96 5.54
CA GLY A 530 4.37 25.31 5.79
C GLY A 530 2.86 25.38 5.61
N SER A 531 2.32 26.59 5.43
CA SER A 531 0.90 26.80 5.17
C SER A 531 0.67 27.91 4.15
N ALA A 532 -0.35 27.71 3.32
CA ALA A 532 -0.91 28.73 2.47
C ALA A 532 -2.23 29.22 3.07
N MET A 533 -2.29 30.52 3.37
CA MET A 533 -3.50 31.21 3.80
C MET A 533 -4.20 31.77 2.56
N VAL A 534 -5.37 31.24 2.23
CA VAL A 534 -6.14 31.62 1.04
C VAL A 534 -7.31 32.48 1.49
N SER A 535 -7.32 33.74 1.05
CA SER A 535 -8.42 34.67 1.30
C SER A 535 -9.54 34.51 0.26
N PRO A 536 -10.82 34.76 0.63
CA PRO A 536 -11.93 34.85 -0.32
C PRO A 536 -11.66 35.82 -1.48
N GLY A 537 -12.12 35.47 -2.68
CA GLY A 537 -11.96 36.29 -3.89
C GLY A 537 -12.94 37.45 -4.04
N SER A 538 -14.02 37.42 -3.26
CA SER A 538 -14.99 38.51 -3.09
C SER A 538 -15.19 38.80 -1.60
N ALA A 539 -15.64 40.01 -1.27
CA ALA A 539 -16.00 40.36 0.09
C ALA A 539 -17.45 40.85 0.15
N LEU A 540 -18.28 40.07 0.83
CA LEU A 540 -19.68 40.34 1.14
C LEU A 540 -19.76 41.20 2.42
N SER A 541 -20.46 42.33 2.34
CA SER A 541 -20.67 43.28 3.45
C SER A 541 -22.10 43.83 3.41
N ALA A 542 -22.68 44.11 4.57
CA ALA A 542 -24.01 44.71 4.67
C ALA A 542 -24.01 45.92 5.61
N THR A 543 -24.88 46.88 5.30
CA THR A 543 -25.06 48.12 6.05
C THR A 543 -26.56 48.35 6.29
N GLY A 544 -26.95 48.47 7.56
CA GLY A 544 -28.33 48.74 7.95
C GLY A 544 -28.78 50.16 7.57
N THR A 545 -30.06 50.32 7.24
CA THR A 545 -30.70 51.59 6.90
C THR A 545 -31.81 51.87 7.91
N SER A 546 -31.65 52.91 8.72
CA SER A 546 -32.65 53.26 9.75
C SER A 546 -34.00 53.57 9.11
N ILE A 547 -35.06 52.99 9.68
CA ILE A 547 -36.44 53.15 9.21
C ILE A 547 -37.28 53.93 10.23
N THR A 548 -38.32 54.61 9.74
CA THR A 548 -39.28 55.36 10.55
C THR A 548 -40.71 54.87 10.27
N PRO A 549 -41.07 53.66 10.70
CA PRO A 549 -42.44 53.16 10.66
C PRO A 549 -43.37 53.99 11.57
N THR A 550 -44.67 53.76 11.43
CA THR A 550 -45.68 54.24 12.37
C THR A 550 -46.35 53.00 12.96
N GLU A 551 -46.61 53.04 14.26
CA GLU A 551 -47.34 52.02 15.02
C GLU A 551 -48.68 51.66 14.35
N GLY A 552 -49.08 50.39 14.46
CA GLY A 552 -50.32 49.85 13.85
C GLY A 552 -50.36 49.86 12.32
N GLN A 553 -49.40 50.51 11.66
CA GLN A 553 -49.37 50.75 10.23
C GLN A 553 -48.22 49.98 9.55
N THR A 554 -48.56 49.27 8.47
CA THR A 554 -47.56 48.45 7.76
C THR A 554 -46.51 49.31 7.05
N PHE A 555 -45.27 49.23 7.54
CA PHE A 555 -44.08 49.67 6.82
C PHE A 555 -43.76 48.71 5.67
N SER A 556 -43.25 49.25 4.58
CA SER A 556 -42.70 48.49 3.44
C SER A 556 -41.60 49.30 2.78
N GLY A 557 -40.36 48.83 2.84
CA GLY A 557 -39.21 49.57 2.32
C GLY A 557 -37.86 48.89 2.53
N THR A 558 -36.80 49.57 2.10
CA THR A 558 -35.41 49.13 2.26
C THR A 558 -34.96 49.24 3.71
N VAL A 559 -34.39 48.16 4.25
CA VAL A 559 -33.81 48.07 5.61
C VAL A 559 -32.30 47.85 5.62
N ALA A 560 -31.70 47.39 4.52
CA ALA A 560 -30.26 47.30 4.38
C ALA A 560 -29.79 47.42 2.93
N THR A 561 -28.50 47.74 2.77
CA THR A 561 -27.76 47.64 1.51
C THR A 561 -26.66 46.60 1.66
N VAL A 562 -26.43 45.79 0.62
CA VAL A 562 -25.40 44.75 0.58
C VAL A 562 -24.43 45.06 -0.55
N THR A 563 -23.13 44.93 -0.27
CA THR A 563 -22.06 45.06 -1.26
C THR A 563 -21.27 43.77 -1.30
N ASP A 564 -21.15 43.18 -2.49
CA ASP A 564 -20.38 41.97 -2.77
C ASP A 564 -19.28 42.34 -3.77
N THR A 565 -18.12 42.69 -3.23
CA THR A 565 -17.04 43.31 -4.02
C THR A 565 -16.35 42.30 -4.93
N GLY A 566 -16.19 42.64 -6.21
CA GLY A 566 -15.59 41.76 -7.23
C GLY A 566 -16.57 40.79 -7.89
N SER A 567 -17.80 40.68 -7.38
CA SER A 567 -18.84 39.78 -7.88
C SER A 567 -19.66 40.36 -9.03
N SER A 568 -20.21 39.46 -9.85
CA SER A 568 -21.16 39.78 -10.93
C SER A 568 -22.50 39.05 -10.79
N LEU A 569 -22.79 38.54 -9.59
CA LEU A 569 -24.00 37.79 -9.30
C LEU A 569 -25.28 38.62 -9.49
N ALA A 570 -26.38 37.91 -9.77
CA ALA A 570 -27.71 38.48 -9.77
C ALA A 570 -28.30 38.41 -8.35
N ALA A 571 -29.24 39.30 -8.01
CA ALA A 571 -29.89 39.29 -6.70
C ALA A 571 -30.52 37.93 -6.31
N SER A 572 -30.90 37.09 -7.28
CA SER A 572 -31.39 35.72 -7.05
C SER A 572 -30.34 34.74 -6.48
N ALA A 573 -29.07 35.14 -6.41
CA ALA A 573 -28.03 34.39 -5.70
C ALA A 573 -28.04 34.61 -4.19
N PHE A 574 -28.86 35.54 -3.68
CA PHE A 574 -28.93 35.90 -2.27
C PHE A 574 -30.32 35.63 -1.69
N THR A 575 -30.34 35.15 -0.46
CA THR A 575 -31.54 35.09 0.39
C THR A 575 -31.34 36.02 1.58
N ALA A 576 -32.43 36.58 2.12
CA ALA A 576 -32.35 37.48 3.26
C ALA A 576 -33.54 37.32 4.20
N THR A 577 -33.27 37.48 5.49
CA THR A 577 -34.27 37.54 6.57
C THR A 577 -34.07 38.82 7.37
N ILE A 578 -35.14 39.32 7.97
CA ILE A 578 -35.15 40.48 8.86
C ILE A 578 -35.79 40.03 10.15
N ASP A 579 -35.04 40.10 11.25
CA ASP A 579 -35.57 40.24 12.60
C ASP A 579 -35.90 41.73 12.80
N TRP A 580 -37.12 42.04 13.21
CA TRP A 580 -37.58 43.41 13.37
C TRP A 580 -37.26 44.03 14.74
N GLY A 581 -36.71 43.24 15.66
CA GLY A 581 -36.30 43.66 17.00
C GLY A 581 -37.44 43.69 18.04
N ASP A 582 -38.63 43.22 17.66
CA ASP A 582 -39.83 43.09 18.51
C ASP A 582 -40.20 41.61 18.78
N GLY A 583 -39.26 40.69 18.54
CA GLY A 583 -39.48 39.24 18.62
C GLY A 583 -40.09 38.61 17.36
N THR A 584 -40.38 39.40 16.32
CA THR A 584 -40.89 38.89 15.04
C THR A 584 -39.85 38.94 13.92
N SER A 585 -39.94 38.00 12.98
CA SER A 585 -39.05 37.97 11.81
C SER A 585 -39.80 37.68 10.50
N SER A 586 -39.19 38.05 9.38
CA SER A 586 -39.77 37.90 8.05
C SER A 586 -38.71 37.63 6.98
N THR A 587 -39.11 36.96 5.88
CA THR A 587 -38.29 36.85 4.67
C THR A 587 -38.26 38.17 3.91
N ALA A 588 -37.09 38.58 3.45
CA ALA A 588 -36.88 39.84 2.74
C ALA A 588 -36.63 39.64 1.23
N THR A 589 -36.93 40.67 0.44
CA THR A 589 -36.63 40.70 -0.99
C THR A 589 -35.28 41.36 -1.23
N VAL A 590 -34.36 40.64 -1.87
CA VAL A 590 -33.08 41.20 -2.35
C VAL A 590 -33.25 41.67 -3.80
N THR A 591 -32.82 42.90 -4.11
CA THR A 591 -32.82 43.45 -5.47
C THR A 591 -31.51 44.16 -5.78
N GLY A 592 -30.98 44.00 -7.00
CA GLY A 592 -29.71 44.59 -7.41
C GLY A 592 -28.94 43.68 -8.39
N ALA A 593 -27.70 44.08 -8.70
CA ALA A 593 -26.80 43.35 -9.59
C ALA A 593 -25.36 43.88 -9.44
N SER A 594 -24.38 43.13 -9.96
CA SER A 594 -22.99 43.60 -10.13
C SER A 594 -22.33 44.06 -8.82
N GLY A 595 -22.55 43.29 -7.74
CA GLY A 595 -21.92 43.54 -6.45
C GLY A 595 -22.58 44.63 -5.59
N SER A 596 -23.77 45.12 -5.96
CA SER A 596 -24.54 46.08 -5.17
C SER A 596 -26.03 45.74 -5.15
N TYR A 597 -26.58 45.57 -3.94
CA TYR A 597 -27.95 45.12 -3.70
C TYR A 597 -28.61 45.88 -2.54
N THR A 598 -29.94 45.85 -2.52
CA THR A 598 -30.79 46.37 -1.45
C THR A 598 -31.67 45.25 -0.90
N VAL A 599 -31.86 45.22 0.41
CA VAL A 599 -32.77 44.31 1.11
C VAL A 599 -33.99 45.10 1.55
N ALA A 600 -35.17 44.68 1.10
CA ALA A 600 -36.44 45.30 1.43
C ALA A 600 -37.39 44.30 2.11
N GLY A 601 -38.10 44.78 3.13
CA GLY A 601 -39.07 44.00 3.90
C GLY A 601 -40.34 44.79 4.18
N SER A 602 -41.31 44.13 4.79
CA SER A 602 -42.56 44.73 5.23
C SER A 602 -42.95 44.20 6.60
N HIS A 603 -43.40 45.09 7.48
CA HIS A 603 -43.75 44.78 8.87
C HIS A 603 -44.72 45.78 9.46
N THR A 604 -45.44 45.41 10.52
CA THR A 604 -46.27 46.31 11.33
C THR A 604 -45.84 46.16 12.78
N TYR A 605 -45.29 47.22 13.35
CA TYR A 605 -44.99 47.27 14.78
C TYR A 605 -46.27 47.47 15.57
N ALA A 606 -46.44 46.70 16.65
CA ALA A 606 -47.62 46.75 17.51
C ALA A 606 -47.61 47.93 18.49
N GLU A 607 -46.42 48.40 18.86
CA GLU A 607 -46.17 49.48 19.81
C GLU A 607 -45.14 50.45 19.21
N GLU A 608 -45.08 51.69 19.70
CA GLU A 608 -44.10 52.70 19.31
C GLU A 608 -42.74 52.57 20.05
N GLY A 609 -41.73 53.34 19.62
CA GLY A 609 -40.40 53.34 20.23
C GLY A 609 -39.25 53.00 19.30
N THR A 610 -38.14 52.46 19.84
CA THR A 610 -36.91 52.18 19.09
C THR A 610 -36.55 50.70 19.17
N PHE A 611 -36.77 49.98 18.07
CA PHE A 611 -36.46 48.55 17.95
C PHE A 611 -35.16 48.37 17.16
N GLN A 612 -34.35 47.38 17.54
CA GLN A 612 -33.10 47.05 16.82
C GLN A 612 -33.36 45.93 15.81
N ALA A 613 -33.64 46.31 14.56
CA ALA A 613 -33.84 45.34 13.50
C ALA A 613 -32.49 44.78 13.01
N THR A 614 -32.41 43.46 12.82
CA THR A 614 -31.22 42.75 12.31
C THR A 614 -31.54 42.11 10.98
N VAL A 615 -30.80 42.49 9.94
CA VAL A 615 -30.90 41.91 8.59
C VAL A 615 -29.80 40.89 8.40
N LEU A 616 -30.16 39.63 8.14
CA LEU A 616 -29.24 38.56 7.77
C LEU A 616 -29.35 38.28 6.27
N VAL A 617 -28.22 38.19 5.58
CA VAL A 617 -28.14 37.94 4.14
C VAL A 617 -27.18 36.78 3.89
N ALA A 618 -27.63 35.78 3.12
CA ALA A 618 -26.85 34.60 2.77
C ALA A 618 -26.67 34.50 1.26
N GLU A 619 -25.44 34.18 0.81
CA GLU A 619 -25.15 33.85 -0.58
C GLU A 619 -25.37 32.35 -0.82
N THR A 620 -26.39 32.02 -1.63
CA THR A 620 -26.90 30.65 -1.81
C THR A 620 -25.89 29.70 -2.45
N ALA A 621 -24.87 30.20 -3.15
CA ALA A 621 -23.89 29.39 -3.87
C ALA A 621 -22.74 28.86 -3.00
N ILE A 622 -22.37 29.60 -1.94
CA ILE A 622 -21.20 29.33 -1.10
C ILE A 622 -21.50 29.35 0.42
N SER A 623 -22.75 29.58 0.80
CA SER A 623 -23.22 29.60 2.20
C SER A 623 -22.60 30.69 3.10
N THR A 624 -21.92 31.68 2.53
CA THR A 624 -21.41 32.85 3.26
C THR A 624 -22.58 33.73 3.71
N THR A 625 -22.58 34.13 4.99
CA THR A 625 -23.58 35.02 5.56
C THR A 625 -22.96 36.35 6.00
N VAL A 626 -23.75 37.42 5.94
CA VAL A 626 -23.44 38.70 6.57
C VAL A 626 -24.67 39.25 7.28
N SER A 627 -24.48 39.85 8.45
CA SER A 627 -25.54 40.54 9.19
C SER A 627 -25.31 42.06 9.21
N ALA A 628 -26.39 42.82 9.34
CA ALA A 628 -26.35 44.25 9.59
C ALA A 628 -27.48 44.66 10.53
N THR A 629 -27.14 45.38 11.60
CA THR A 629 -28.11 45.95 12.54
C THR A 629 -28.56 47.34 12.10
N THR A 630 -29.80 47.69 12.41
CA THR A 630 -30.35 49.03 12.19
C THR A 630 -31.42 49.39 13.22
N SER A 631 -31.83 50.65 13.22
CA SER A 631 -32.86 51.18 14.13
C SER A 631 -34.20 51.34 13.40
N ALA A 632 -35.25 50.73 13.92
CA ALA A 632 -36.62 51.06 13.58
C ALA A 632 -37.17 52.04 14.63
N ASN A 633 -37.30 53.30 14.25
CA ASN A 633 -37.83 54.37 15.10
C ASN A 633 -39.32 54.50 14.81
N VAL A 634 -40.14 53.70 15.49
CA VAL A 634 -41.59 53.68 15.35
C VAL A 634 -42.17 54.94 15.99
N SER A 635 -42.94 55.69 15.20
CA SER A 635 -43.74 56.81 15.71
C SER A 635 -45.10 56.34 16.18
N GLU A 636 -45.56 56.91 17.31
CA GLU A 636 -46.95 57.01 17.73
C GLU A 636 -47.94 56.98 16.55
N GLY A 637 -48.88 56.03 16.60
CA GLY A 637 -49.96 55.87 15.62
C GLY A 637 -51.32 56.36 16.12
N ASP A 638 -51.51 56.40 17.44
CA ASP A 638 -52.83 56.37 18.06
C ASP A 638 -53.36 57.71 18.60
N THR A 639 -54.63 57.72 19.02
CA THR A 639 -55.37 58.95 19.33
C THR A 639 -56.34 58.80 20.50
N LEU A 640 -56.02 59.48 21.61
CA LEU A 640 -56.92 59.58 22.77
C LEU A 640 -58.09 60.54 22.52
N THR A 641 -59.32 60.01 22.53
CA THR A 641 -60.57 60.79 22.46
C THR A 641 -61.26 60.87 23.82
N ALA A 642 -61.35 62.07 24.40
CA ALA A 642 -61.91 62.29 25.74
C ALA A 642 -63.45 62.40 25.76
N VAL A 643 -64.08 61.69 26.71
CA VAL A 643 -65.52 61.76 27.02
C VAL A 643 -65.73 62.12 28.50
N ALA A 644 -66.44 63.22 28.74
CA ALA A 644 -66.69 63.76 30.07
C ALA A 644 -67.69 62.91 30.88
N GLY A 645 -67.30 62.48 32.08
CA GLY A 645 -68.18 61.81 33.03
C GLY A 645 -68.98 62.81 33.88
N THR A 646 -70.13 62.39 34.40
CA THR A 646 -70.96 63.19 35.31
C THR A 646 -70.64 62.85 36.77
N VAL A 647 -70.22 63.84 37.56
CA VAL A 647 -69.94 63.66 38.99
C VAL A 647 -71.10 64.21 39.82
N THR A 648 -71.71 63.37 40.65
CA THR A 648 -72.66 63.79 41.67
C THR A 648 -72.12 63.46 43.04
N ALA A 649 -71.90 64.48 43.85
CA ALA A 649 -71.32 64.35 45.18
C ALA A 649 -72.28 64.86 46.27
N THR A 650 -71.87 64.69 47.52
CA THR A 650 -72.63 65.13 48.69
C THR A 650 -71.71 65.96 49.59
N GLN A 651 -72.21 67.10 50.08
CA GLN A 651 -71.45 68.05 50.88
C GLN A 651 -70.88 67.38 52.13
N GLY A 652 -69.56 67.47 52.31
CA GLY A 652 -68.84 66.83 53.42
C GLY A 652 -68.73 65.30 53.30
N GLY A 653 -69.22 64.71 52.22
CA GLY A 653 -68.99 63.32 51.84
C GLY A 653 -67.90 63.21 50.77
N THR A 654 -67.15 62.12 50.80
CA THR A 654 -66.17 61.80 49.77
C THR A 654 -66.89 61.15 48.58
N PHE A 655 -66.80 61.76 47.40
CA PHE A 655 -67.06 61.08 46.14
C PHE A 655 -65.89 60.15 45.84
N THR A 656 -66.17 58.93 45.38
CA THR A 656 -65.18 58.00 44.84
C THR A 656 -65.81 57.30 43.63
N GLY A 657 -65.18 57.38 42.47
CA GLY A 657 -65.70 56.77 41.24
C GLY A 657 -65.14 57.38 39.96
N ALA A 658 -65.68 56.95 38.81
CA ALA A 658 -65.28 57.44 37.49
C ALA A 658 -65.61 58.93 37.30
N VAL A 659 -64.65 59.69 36.76
CA VAL A 659 -64.77 61.13 36.48
C VAL A 659 -64.75 61.44 34.97
N ALA A 660 -64.10 60.60 34.18
CA ALA A 660 -64.07 60.67 32.72
C ALA A 660 -63.77 59.29 32.11
N THR A 661 -64.10 59.11 30.85
CA THR A 661 -63.67 57.96 30.03
C THR A 661 -62.97 58.48 28.79
N PHE A 662 -61.90 57.84 28.37
CA PHE A 662 -61.18 58.12 27.15
C PHE A 662 -61.31 56.88 26.26
N VAL A 663 -61.36 57.10 24.95
CA VAL A 663 -61.31 56.03 23.96
C VAL A 663 -59.97 56.15 23.26
N ASP A 664 -59.22 55.06 23.30
CA ASP A 664 -58.02 54.88 22.52
C ASP A 664 -58.37 54.21 21.19
N THR A 665 -57.58 54.47 20.14
CA THR A 665 -57.67 53.74 18.89
C THR A 665 -56.95 52.39 18.97
N TYR A 666 -55.95 52.24 19.84
CA TYR A 666 -55.36 50.94 20.18
C TYR A 666 -56.14 50.27 21.32
N SER A 667 -56.76 49.12 21.04
CA SER A 667 -57.59 48.44 22.03
C SER A 667 -56.83 47.62 23.06
N GLY A 668 -55.50 47.50 22.92
CA GLY A 668 -54.63 46.65 23.74
C GLY A 668 -53.92 47.36 24.90
N ALA A 669 -53.78 48.68 24.87
CA ALA A 669 -53.01 49.46 25.84
C ALA A 669 -53.41 49.19 27.30
N ALA A 670 -52.42 49.01 28.17
CA ALA A 670 -52.65 48.71 29.58
C ALA A 670 -52.92 49.98 30.40
N ALA A 671 -53.60 49.83 31.53
CA ALA A 671 -53.94 50.97 32.38
C ALA A 671 -52.70 51.65 33.02
N SER A 672 -51.59 50.91 33.11
CA SER A 672 -50.26 51.38 33.54
C SER A 672 -49.67 52.45 32.63
N ASP A 673 -50.06 52.43 31.36
CA ASP A 673 -49.38 53.16 30.30
C ASP A 673 -49.88 54.61 30.28
N PHE A 674 -50.95 54.93 31.01
CA PHE A 674 -51.50 56.28 31.07
C PHE A 674 -51.39 56.92 32.46
N THR A 675 -50.82 58.12 32.52
CA THR A 675 -50.88 58.99 33.68
C THR A 675 -52.12 59.89 33.63
N ALA A 676 -53.00 59.77 34.64
CA ALA A 676 -54.18 60.63 34.80
C ALA A 676 -54.02 61.69 35.89
N THR A 677 -54.54 62.90 35.63
CA THR A 677 -54.66 63.98 36.63
C THR A 677 -56.06 64.58 36.63
N ILE A 678 -56.55 64.94 37.83
CA ILE A 678 -57.90 65.45 38.06
C ILE A 678 -57.81 66.79 38.80
N ASP A 679 -58.33 67.85 38.18
CA ASP A 679 -58.69 69.11 38.82
C ASP A 679 -60.18 69.07 39.18
N TRP A 680 -60.51 69.24 40.46
CA TRP A 680 -61.87 69.09 40.98
C TRP A 680 -62.71 70.36 40.89
N GLY A 681 -62.12 71.48 40.46
CA GLY A 681 -62.84 72.73 40.13
C GLY A 681 -63.23 73.62 41.31
N ASP A 682 -63.05 73.16 42.56
CA ASP A 682 -63.40 73.88 43.80
C ASP A 682 -62.24 74.72 44.39
N GLY A 683 -61.09 74.74 43.70
CA GLY A 683 -59.87 75.42 44.14
C GLY A 683 -58.95 74.58 45.05
N SER A 684 -59.24 73.28 45.22
CA SER A 684 -58.30 72.31 45.79
C SER A 684 -57.12 72.03 44.84
N SER A 685 -56.08 71.36 45.35
CA SER A 685 -54.95 70.89 44.53
C SER A 685 -55.38 69.72 43.63
N THR A 686 -54.89 69.70 42.39
CA THR A 686 -55.06 68.56 41.48
C THR A 686 -54.58 67.25 42.11
N THR A 687 -55.33 66.16 41.91
CA THR A 687 -54.97 64.81 42.37
C THR A 687 -54.59 63.91 41.20
N ALA A 688 -53.83 62.85 41.45
CA ALA A 688 -53.73 61.75 40.50
C ALA A 688 -55.11 61.08 40.31
N GLY A 689 -55.38 60.61 39.09
CA GLY A 689 -56.50 59.71 38.80
C GLY A 689 -56.00 58.26 38.70
N SER A 690 -56.86 57.30 39.03
CA SER A 690 -56.62 55.88 38.78
C SER A 690 -57.26 55.52 37.45
N VAL A 691 -56.46 55.03 36.51
CA VAL A 691 -56.90 54.55 35.19
C VAL A 691 -57.29 53.09 35.28
N THR A 692 -58.33 52.68 34.56
CA THR A 692 -58.64 51.27 34.27
C THR A 692 -58.95 51.10 32.78
N ALA A 693 -58.31 50.12 32.14
CA ALA A 693 -58.46 49.83 30.72
C ALA A 693 -59.45 48.68 30.50
N SER A 694 -60.26 48.77 29.44
CA SER A 694 -61.16 47.69 29.00
C SER A 694 -61.53 47.88 27.53
N ASN A 695 -61.01 47.04 26.64
CA ASN A 695 -61.32 47.02 25.19
C ASN A 695 -61.21 48.42 24.54
N GLY A 696 -60.05 49.08 24.65
CA GLY A 696 -59.82 50.43 24.11
C GLY A 696 -60.58 51.57 24.81
N THR A 697 -61.27 51.30 25.93
CA THR A 697 -61.86 52.35 26.79
C THR A 697 -61.10 52.46 28.10
N LEU A 698 -60.54 53.65 28.34
CA LEU A 698 -59.74 54.00 29.51
C LEU A 698 -60.61 54.84 30.47
N THR A 699 -61.02 54.27 31.60
CA THR A 699 -61.82 54.97 32.61
C THR A 699 -60.91 55.60 33.64
N VAL A 700 -60.98 56.92 33.80
CA VAL A 700 -60.29 57.63 34.88
C VAL A 700 -61.25 57.76 36.07
N SER A 701 -60.80 57.27 37.21
CA SER A 701 -61.49 57.37 38.50
C SER A 701 -60.69 58.19 39.50
N GLY A 702 -61.38 58.76 40.49
CA GLY A 702 -60.75 59.58 41.53
C GLY A 702 -61.59 59.67 42.78
N SER A 703 -61.02 60.26 43.83
CA SER A 703 -61.67 60.43 45.13
C SER A 703 -61.46 61.84 45.68
N HIS A 704 -62.54 62.55 46.01
CA HIS A 704 -62.50 63.92 46.52
C HIS A 704 -63.71 64.27 47.40
N ALA A 705 -63.55 65.25 48.30
CA ALA A 705 -64.59 65.65 49.24
C ALA A 705 -64.91 67.15 49.11
N TYR A 706 -66.09 67.45 48.56
CA TYR A 706 -66.55 68.83 48.37
C TYR A 706 -67.08 69.44 49.68
N ALA A 707 -66.44 70.52 50.12
CA ALA A 707 -66.79 71.21 51.37
C ALA A 707 -68.11 72.01 51.28
N SER A 708 -68.53 72.41 50.07
CA SER A 708 -69.72 73.22 49.82
C SER A 708 -70.68 72.50 48.86
N SER A 709 -71.98 72.64 49.08
CA SER A 709 -72.99 72.28 48.06
C SER A 709 -72.95 73.31 46.92
N GLY A 710 -72.89 72.86 45.67
CA GLY A 710 -72.60 73.75 44.54
C GLY A 710 -72.45 73.02 43.21
N SER A 711 -71.78 73.71 42.28
CA SER A 711 -71.50 73.25 40.92
C SER A 711 -70.08 73.66 40.56
N ASP A 712 -69.18 72.69 40.47
CA ASP A 712 -67.74 72.90 40.29
C ASP A 712 -67.25 72.29 38.96
N SER A 713 -66.34 72.96 38.25
CA SER A 713 -65.92 72.54 36.90
C SER A 713 -64.72 71.59 36.96
N ILE A 714 -64.95 70.29 36.76
CA ILE A 714 -63.89 69.29 36.77
C ILE A 714 -63.11 69.34 35.44
N LYS A 715 -61.79 69.18 35.50
CA LYS A 715 -60.94 68.93 34.33
C LYS A 715 -60.09 67.69 34.59
N VAL A 716 -60.19 66.70 33.70
CA VAL A 716 -59.40 65.46 33.74
C VAL A 716 -58.48 65.45 32.54
N ALA A 717 -57.17 65.34 32.76
CA ALA A 717 -56.19 65.13 31.70
C ALA A 717 -55.64 63.70 31.79
N LEU A 718 -55.57 63.03 30.65
CA LEU A 718 -54.93 61.73 30.47
C LEU A 718 -53.77 61.93 29.50
N THR A 719 -52.61 61.41 29.85
CA THR A 719 -51.40 61.44 29.02
C THR A 719 -50.81 60.06 29.00
N ASP A 720 -50.49 59.59 27.81
CA ASP A 720 -49.74 58.38 27.59
C ASP A 720 -48.29 58.54 28.10
N ASN A 721 -47.72 57.47 28.62
CA ASN A 721 -46.40 57.46 29.25
C ASN A 721 -45.35 57.08 28.21
N SER A 722 -44.15 57.67 28.33
CA SER A 722 -43.04 57.40 27.40
C SER A 722 -42.83 55.88 27.18
N PRO A 723 -42.77 55.39 25.93
CA PRO A 723 -42.50 56.15 24.70
C PRO A 723 -43.69 56.94 24.13
N GLY A 724 -44.91 56.63 24.56
CA GLY A 724 -46.16 57.24 24.14
C GLY A 724 -46.23 58.75 24.35
N THR A 725 -47.00 59.41 23.50
CA THR A 725 -47.13 60.87 23.41
C THR A 725 -48.58 61.34 23.27
N ALA A 726 -49.54 60.44 23.08
CA ALA A 726 -50.96 60.77 23.05
C ALA A 726 -51.40 61.47 24.35
N SER A 727 -52.23 62.51 24.23
CA SER A 727 -52.79 63.19 25.39
C SER A 727 -54.13 63.84 25.08
N ALA A 728 -55.06 63.73 26.02
CA ALA A 728 -56.40 64.27 25.88
C ALA A 728 -56.90 64.87 27.20
N THR A 729 -57.95 65.69 27.12
CA THR A 729 -58.56 66.33 28.29
C THR A 729 -60.07 66.30 28.20
N ALA A 730 -60.71 65.73 29.22
CA ALA A 730 -62.14 65.87 29.46
C ALA A 730 -62.41 67.07 30.39
N THR A 731 -63.52 67.78 30.18
CA THR A 731 -64.02 68.80 31.11
C THR A 731 -65.48 68.52 31.42
N SER A 732 -65.84 68.50 32.70
CA SER A 732 -67.18 68.17 33.18
C SER A 732 -67.60 69.04 34.36
N THR A 733 -68.70 68.69 35.05
CA THR A 733 -69.20 69.45 36.19
C THR A 733 -69.62 68.52 37.32
N ALA A 734 -69.11 68.77 38.53
CA ALA A 734 -69.59 68.16 39.76
C ALA A 734 -70.86 68.86 40.24
N THR A 735 -71.90 68.10 40.58
CA THR A 735 -73.10 68.61 41.25
C THR A 735 -73.13 68.11 42.70
N VAL A 736 -73.03 69.02 43.68
CA VAL A 736 -72.87 68.66 45.09
C VAL A 736 -74.15 68.94 45.89
N THR A 737 -74.74 67.89 46.47
CA THR A 737 -76.03 67.91 47.20
C THR A 737 -75.85 67.70 48.72
N ALA A 738 -76.90 67.68 49.55
CA ALA A 738 -76.78 67.53 51.01
C ALA A 738 -77.13 66.10 51.51
N PRO A 739 -76.48 65.56 52.57
CA PRO A 739 -76.51 64.13 52.88
C PRO A 739 -77.83 63.54 53.43
N SER A 740 -77.99 62.23 53.20
CA SER A 740 -79.00 61.32 53.79
C SER A 740 -78.36 59.94 54.04
N SER A 741 -78.90 59.14 54.98
CA SER A 741 -78.14 58.08 55.71
C SER A 741 -78.61 56.63 55.49
N THR A 742 -77.68 55.65 55.31
CA THR A 742 -77.68 54.22 55.77
C THR A 742 -76.49 53.38 55.22
N THR A 743 -76.17 52.18 55.77
CA THR A 743 -74.89 51.40 55.58
C THR A 743 -75.03 49.85 55.40
N PRO A 744 -74.05 49.10 54.83
CA PRO A 744 -74.01 47.61 54.75
C PRO A 744 -72.78 46.87 55.38
N SER A 745 -72.59 45.55 55.10
CA SER A 745 -72.05 44.46 55.97
C SER A 745 -70.62 43.89 55.69
N THR A 746 -70.16 42.89 56.48
CA THR A 746 -68.76 42.38 56.59
C THR A 746 -68.60 40.84 56.55
N ALA A 747 -68.32 40.22 55.39
CA ALA A 747 -67.97 38.78 55.27
C ALA A 747 -67.00 38.51 54.09
N THR A 748 -66.13 37.50 54.19
CA THR A 748 -65.00 37.23 53.26
C THR A 748 -64.86 35.73 52.89
N ALA A 749 -64.13 35.43 51.81
CA ALA A 749 -64.03 34.14 51.12
C ALA A 749 -62.60 33.56 51.07
N THR A 750 -62.43 32.34 50.53
CA THR A 750 -61.16 31.60 50.39
C THR A 750 -61.05 30.88 49.03
N ILE A 751 -59.83 30.72 48.51
CA ILE A 751 -59.48 29.96 47.27
C ILE A 751 -58.29 29.04 47.58
N SER A 752 -58.28 27.80 47.08
CA SER A 752 -57.21 26.83 47.33
C SER A 752 -57.06 25.78 46.22
N GLY A 753 -55.87 25.19 46.10
CA GLY A 753 -55.53 24.17 45.11
C GLY A 753 -54.11 23.63 45.30
N GLU A 754 -53.65 22.87 44.30
CA GLU A 754 -52.35 22.19 44.29
C GLU A 754 -51.61 22.51 42.98
N VAL A 755 -50.32 22.83 43.07
CA VAL A 755 -49.40 22.86 41.90
C VAL A 755 -48.74 21.48 41.82
N PHE A 756 -48.74 20.85 40.65
CA PHE A 756 -48.30 19.46 40.48
C PHE A 756 -47.47 19.26 39.20
N ASP A 757 -46.65 18.19 39.21
CA ASP A 757 -45.96 17.68 38.04
C ASP A 757 -46.92 16.88 37.16
N ASP A 758 -47.29 17.43 36.00
CA ASP A 758 -48.23 16.83 35.03
C ASP A 758 -47.47 15.87 34.12
N VAL A 759 -47.17 14.70 34.70
CA VAL A 759 -46.41 13.59 34.11
C VAL A 759 -47.00 13.10 32.78
N ASN A 760 -48.27 13.35 32.51
CA ASN A 760 -48.93 12.87 31.29
C ASN A 760 -49.45 14.00 30.37
N VAL A 761 -49.12 15.24 30.69
CA VAL A 761 -49.35 16.48 29.91
C VAL A 761 -50.83 16.69 29.56
N ASN A 762 -51.75 16.28 30.45
CA ASN A 762 -53.20 16.34 30.18
C ASN A 762 -53.93 17.54 30.80
N GLY A 763 -53.26 18.32 31.66
CA GLY A 763 -53.79 19.49 32.35
C GLY A 763 -54.72 19.16 33.53
N MET A 764 -54.66 17.96 34.11
CA MET A 764 -55.51 17.49 35.20
C MET A 764 -54.71 16.68 36.22
N LEU A 765 -54.87 16.99 37.51
CA LEU A 765 -54.21 16.26 38.60
C LEU A 765 -54.73 14.81 38.68
N ASP A 766 -53.87 13.86 38.31
CA ASP A 766 -54.13 12.43 38.29
C ASP A 766 -53.53 11.69 39.49
N SER A 767 -54.01 10.45 39.71
CA SER A 767 -53.62 9.62 40.86
C SER A 767 -52.19 9.06 40.73
N GLY A 768 -51.20 9.83 41.15
CA GLY A 768 -49.79 9.43 41.16
C GLY A 768 -48.81 10.57 40.85
N GLU A 769 -49.35 11.72 40.45
CA GLU A 769 -48.60 12.95 40.23
C GLU A 769 -48.23 13.61 41.57
N THR A 770 -47.11 14.32 41.59
CA THR A 770 -46.52 14.84 42.83
C THR A 770 -46.67 16.35 42.91
N GLY A 771 -47.14 16.85 44.06
CA GLY A 771 -47.27 18.27 44.33
C GLY A 771 -45.92 18.98 44.44
N LEU A 772 -45.77 20.12 43.74
CA LEU A 772 -44.54 20.90 43.62
C LEU A 772 -44.47 22.00 44.69
N GLY A 773 -43.60 21.80 45.69
CA GLY A 773 -43.40 22.77 46.77
C GLY A 773 -42.52 23.97 46.43
N GLY A 774 -42.74 25.10 47.12
CA GLY A 774 -41.97 26.34 46.93
C GLY A 774 -42.34 27.17 45.69
N ARG A 775 -43.33 26.75 44.89
CA ARG A 775 -43.84 27.48 43.73
C ARG A 775 -44.65 28.71 44.17
N THR A 776 -44.55 29.81 43.44
CA THR A 776 -45.24 31.07 43.79
C THR A 776 -46.52 31.21 42.99
N VAL A 777 -47.66 31.18 43.69
CA VAL A 777 -49.01 31.34 43.12
C VAL A 777 -49.56 32.70 43.51
N PHE A 778 -50.21 33.39 42.57
CA PHE A 778 -50.77 34.73 42.78
C PHE A 778 -52.15 34.90 42.16
N LEU A 779 -52.89 35.89 42.68
CA LEU A 779 -54.18 36.31 42.12
C LEU A 779 -53.96 37.51 41.19
N ASN A 780 -54.06 37.29 39.89
CA ASN A 780 -53.95 38.27 38.82
C ASN A 780 -55.24 39.13 38.75
N ASN A 781 -55.45 39.96 39.77
CA ASN A 781 -56.63 40.80 39.97
C ASN A 781 -56.62 42.12 39.16
N ASP A 782 -55.42 42.56 38.81
CA ASP A 782 -55.06 43.73 38.01
C ASP A 782 -54.98 43.41 36.51
N GLY A 783 -54.70 42.16 36.15
CA GLY A 783 -54.69 41.65 34.77
C GLY A 783 -53.32 41.66 34.11
N THR A 784 -52.25 42.06 34.81
CA THR A 784 -50.88 42.19 34.28
C THR A 784 -50.19 40.86 34.00
N GLY A 785 -50.63 39.77 34.63
CA GLY A 785 -50.01 38.45 34.47
C GLY A 785 -48.67 38.30 35.20
N VAL A 786 -48.26 39.28 36.01
CA VAL A 786 -47.02 39.27 36.81
C VAL A 786 -47.39 39.72 38.23
N PRO A 787 -46.95 39.04 39.30
CA PRO A 787 -47.28 39.49 40.65
C PRO A 787 -46.48 40.75 41.02
N ASP A 788 -47.20 41.87 41.13
CA ASP A 788 -46.72 43.05 41.83
C ASP A 788 -47.22 43.08 43.29
N GLY A 789 -46.83 44.12 44.05
CA GLY A 789 -47.21 44.25 45.47
C GLY A 789 -48.71 44.47 45.74
N SER A 790 -49.54 44.60 44.71
CA SER A 790 -51.00 44.69 44.79
C SER A 790 -51.70 43.34 44.62
N ASN A 791 -51.03 42.35 44.01
CA ASN A 791 -51.53 40.98 43.89
C ASN A 791 -51.39 40.22 45.22
N PRO A 792 -52.47 39.62 45.74
CA PRO A 792 -52.33 38.58 46.76
C PRO A 792 -51.51 37.41 46.19
N SER A 793 -50.40 37.08 46.84
CA SER A 793 -49.55 35.93 46.50
C SER A 793 -49.36 35.00 47.70
N THR A 794 -48.98 33.75 47.41
CA THR A 794 -48.68 32.71 48.40
C THR A 794 -47.70 31.71 47.78
N THR A 795 -47.03 30.91 48.60
CA THR A 795 -46.14 29.84 48.13
C THR A 795 -46.70 28.46 48.48
N THR A 796 -46.47 27.48 47.61
CA THR A 796 -46.92 26.11 47.85
C THR A 796 -46.15 25.45 48.99
N ASP A 797 -46.85 24.63 49.78
CA ASP A 797 -46.25 23.80 50.81
C ASP A 797 -45.45 22.62 50.23
N ALA A 798 -44.79 21.83 51.08
CA ALA A 798 -43.95 20.71 50.64
C ALA A 798 -44.70 19.59 49.90
N ASN A 799 -46.04 19.65 49.79
CA ASN A 799 -46.87 18.74 49.01
C ASN A 799 -47.66 19.50 47.93
N GLY A 800 -47.16 20.66 47.45
CA GLY A 800 -47.77 21.43 46.36
C GLY A 800 -48.99 22.28 46.73
N ASN A 801 -49.48 22.27 47.97
CA ASN A 801 -50.74 22.90 48.33
C ASN A 801 -50.59 24.41 48.54
N TYR A 802 -51.57 25.20 48.07
CA TYR A 802 -51.64 26.64 48.32
C TYR A 802 -53.05 27.09 48.74
N THR A 803 -53.15 28.24 49.42
CA THR A 803 -54.44 28.81 49.86
C THR A 803 -54.38 30.33 50.02
N PHE A 804 -55.40 31.01 49.48
CA PHE A 804 -55.71 32.42 49.70
C PHE A 804 -56.87 32.57 50.68
N THR A 805 -56.79 33.58 51.56
CA THR A 805 -57.80 33.81 52.60
C THR A 805 -58.26 35.28 52.68
N ALA A 806 -59.40 35.49 53.34
CA ALA A 806 -60.00 36.80 53.58
C ALA A 806 -60.34 37.61 52.31
N LEU A 807 -60.65 36.92 51.20
CA LEU A 807 -60.99 37.52 49.92
C LEU A 807 -62.36 38.23 49.97
N ALA A 808 -62.52 39.31 49.21
CA ALA A 808 -63.82 39.96 49.05
C ALA A 808 -64.72 39.14 48.11
N ALA A 809 -66.02 39.44 48.06
CA ALA A 809 -66.85 38.96 46.96
C ALA A 809 -66.40 39.65 45.67
N GLY A 810 -66.01 38.88 44.64
CA GLY A 810 -65.37 39.40 43.44
C GLY A 810 -64.88 38.31 42.50
N SER A 811 -64.27 38.69 41.39
CA SER A 811 -63.63 37.77 40.45
C SER A 811 -62.12 37.74 40.67
N TYR A 812 -61.54 36.55 40.56
CA TYR A 812 -60.13 36.25 40.80
C TYR A 812 -59.61 35.36 39.68
N SER A 813 -58.44 35.69 39.12
CA SER A 813 -57.69 34.83 38.19
C SER A 813 -56.47 34.27 38.91
N VAL A 814 -56.27 32.96 38.88
CA VAL A 814 -55.19 32.28 39.61
C VAL A 814 -54.10 31.83 38.63
N MET A 815 -52.86 32.20 38.92
CA MET A 815 -51.68 31.96 38.08
C MET A 815 -50.45 31.60 38.93
N GLU A 816 -49.53 30.83 38.35
CA GLU A 816 -48.18 30.60 38.89
C GLU A 816 -47.18 31.54 38.21
N VAL A 817 -46.13 31.95 38.94
CA VAL A 817 -44.92 32.50 38.34
C VAL A 817 -44.11 31.37 37.72
N VAL A 818 -44.30 31.13 36.43
CA VAL A 818 -43.47 30.20 35.66
C VAL A 818 -42.01 30.71 35.69
N PRO A 819 -41.03 29.92 36.14
CA PRO A 819 -39.65 30.33 36.11
C PRO A 819 -39.15 30.40 34.65
N ALA A 820 -38.67 31.58 34.23
CA ALA A 820 -38.39 31.88 32.83
C ALA A 820 -37.26 31.05 32.18
N ASN A 821 -36.49 30.29 32.97
CA ASN A 821 -35.26 29.62 32.54
C ASN A 821 -35.23 28.11 32.84
N HIS A 822 -36.25 27.52 33.48
CA HIS A 822 -36.16 26.15 34.04
C HIS A 822 -36.66 25.04 33.10
N GLY A 823 -36.93 25.36 31.83
CA GLY A 823 -37.67 24.45 30.95
C GLY A 823 -38.98 23.98 31.60
N VAL A 824 -39.86 24.90 31.99
CA VAL A 824 -41.15 24.54 32.60
C VAL A 824 -42.27 25.15 31.77
N THR A 825 -43.17 24.30 31.27
CA THR A 825 -44.37 24.73 30.55
C THR A 825 -45.60 24.45 31.40
N LEU A 826 -46.55 25.40 31.44
CA LEU A 826 -47.86 25.18 32.05
C LEU A 826 -48.72 24.31 31.13
N THR A 827 -49.23 23.20 31.65
CA THR A 827 -50.22 22.35 30.96
C THR A 827 -51.65 22.79 31.27
N THR A 828 -51.86 23.47 32.40
CA THR A 828 -53.13 24.10 32.78
C THR A 828 -53.20 25.56 32.33
N ASN A 829 -54.30 25.94 31.68
CA ASN A 829 -54.62 27.34 31.41
C ASN A 829 -54.95 28.11 32.71
N PRO A 830 -54.65 29.42 32.80
CA PRO A 830 -55.07 30.29 33.92
C PRO A 830 -56.57 30.21 34.22
N GLN A 831 -56.92 30.04 35.50
CA GLN A 831 -58.31 29.83 35.93
C GLN A 831 -58.91 31.09 36.54
N THR A 832 -59.95 31.64 35.89
CA THR A 832 -60.73 32.78 36.41
C THR A 832 -62.05 32.31 37.01
N LEU A 833 -62.30 32.69 38.27
CA LEU A 833 -63.50 32.34 39.03
C LEU A 833 -64.10 33.53 39.78
N SER A 834 -65.41 33.53 40.00
CA SER A 834 -66.10 34.50 40.86
C SER A 834 -66.47 33.87 42.20
N VAL A 835 -66.15 34.54 43.30
CA VAL A 835 -66.49 34.11 44.67
C VAL A 835 -67.47 35.08 45.33
N THR A 836 -68.35 34.55 46.15
CA THR A 836 -69.31 35.30 46.97
C THR A 836 -68.85 35.40 48.44
N ALA A 837 -69.41 36.35 49.18
CA ALA A 837 -68.96 36.61 50.55
C ALA A 837 -69.25 35.42 51.49
N GLY A 838 -68.20 34.80 52.02
CA GLY A 838 -68.28 33.58 52.85
C GLY A 838 -68.06 32.26 52.09
N GLU A 839 -67.75 32.31 50.80
CA GLU A 839 -67.53 31.13 49.96
C GLU A 839 -66.11 30.55 50.13
N ASN A 840 -65.97 29.23 49.96
CA ASN A 840 -64.70 28.53 49.96
C ASN A 840 -64.58 27.71 48.67
N VAL A 841 -63.65 28.08 47.80
CA VAL A 841 -63.39 27.38 46.53
C VAL A 841 -62.10 26.57 46.64
N THR A 842 -62.14 25.34 46.14
CA THR A 842 -61.09 24.32 46.30
C THR A 842 -60.87 23.59 44.97
N GLY A 843 -59.66 23.10 44.72
CA GLY A 843 -59.34 22.31 43.52
C GLY A 843 -58.98 23.15 42.30
N ILE A 844 -58.48 24.37 42.50
CA ILE A 844 -57.90 25.20 41.44
C ILE A 844 -56.46 24.73 41.23
N ASN A 845 -56.26 23.65 40.48
CA ASN A 845 -54.95 23.03 40.35
C ASN A 845 -54.17 23.60 39.14
N ILE A 846 -52.83 23.59 39.25
CA ILE A 846 -51.90 24.09 38.23
C ILE A 846 -50.93 22.96 37.88
N GLY A 847 -50.92 22.56 36.61
CA GLY A 847 -50.08 21.47 36.10
C GLY A 847 -48.86 22.05 35.37
N ASN A 848 -47.69 21.53 35.71
CA ASN A 848 -46.40 21.92 35.14
C ASN A 848 -45.77 20.69 34.49
N VAL A 849 -45.19 20.85 33.30
CA VAL A 849 -44.34 19.83 32.66
C VAL A 849 -42.91 20.37 32.52
N LEU A 850 -41.92 19.54 32.87
CA LEU A 850 -40.50 19.82 32.68
C LEU A 850 -40.07 19.55 31.22
N THR A 851 -39.18 20.39 30.68
CA THR A 851 -38.70 20.39 29.28
C THR A 851 -37.19 20.68 29.19
N SER A 852 -36.44 20.44 30.27
CA SER A 852 -34.97 20.58 30.32
C SER A 852 -34.25 19.44 29.57
N THR A 853 -33.01 19.69 29.16
CA THR A 853 -32.13 18.82 28.36
C THR A 853 -31.37 17.76 29.13
N LEU A 854 -31.38 17.78 30.46
CA LEU A 854 -31.01 16.60 31.27
C LEU A 854 -32.10 15.52 31.27
N LEU A 855 -33.15 15.72 30.49
CA LEU A 855 -34.33 14.88 30.38
C LEU A 855 -34.46 14.46 28.91
N PRO A 856 -34.99 13.25 28.61
CA PRO A 856 -35.20 12.81 27.24
C PRO A 856 -36.05 13.79 26.43
N LEU A 857 -35.66 14.00 25.16
CA LEU A 857 -36.39 14.85 24.21
C LEU A 857 -37.90 14.54 24.25
N GLN A 858 -38.73 15.52 24.65
CA GLN A 858 -40.18 15.31 24.74
C GLN A 858 -40.83 15.34 23.35
N VAL A 859 -40.99 14.15 22.75
CA VAL A 859 -41.62 14.01 21.44
C VAL A 859 -43.13 13.77 21.55
N PRO A 860 -43.98 14.64 20.98
CA PRO A 860 -45.44 14.44 20.99
C PRO A 860 -45.85 13.28 20.05
N LEU A 861 -46.29 12.17 20.63
CA LEU A 861 -46.71 10.97 19.89
C LEU A 861 -47.97 11.20 19.04
N THR A 862 -47.81 11.24 17.71
CA THR A 862 -48.91 11.47 16.75
C THR A 862 -49.72 10.22 16.39
N SER A 863 -50.33 9.61 17.40
CA SER A 863 -51.24 8.44 17.33
C SER A 863 -50.57 7.09 16.95
N PRO A 864 -51.12 5.94 17.37
CA PRO A 864 -50.40 4.67 17.27
C PRO A 864 -50.28 4.15 15.83
N PRO A 865 -49.10 3.62 15.41
CA PRO A 865 -48.91 3.03 14.10
C PRO A 865 -49.90 1.90 13.77
N ALA A 866 -50.35 1.88 12.52
CA ALA A 866 -51.28 0.87 12.02
C ALA A 866 -50.69 -0.56 12.06
N ALA A 867 -51.57 -1.56 12.23
CA ALA A 867 -51.22 -2.95 12.53
C ALA A 867 -50.21 -3.60 11.55
N GLY A 868 -48.97 -3.76 12.01
CA GLY A 868 -47.91 -4.59 11.42
C GLY A 868 -47.50 -5.76 12.34
N ASP A 869 -46.42 -6.46 12.00
CA ASP A 869 -45.86 -7.48 12.91
C ASP A 869 -45.21 -6.85 14.17
N ALA A 870 -45.00 -7.68 15.19
CA ALA A 870 -44.59 -7.23 16.53
C ALA A 870 -43.14 -6.69 16.63
N HIS A 871 -42.34 -6.83 15.57
CA HIS A 871 -41.04 -6.18 15.45
C HIS A 871 -41.21 -4.83 14.76
N THR A 872 -41.89 -4.78 13.61
CA THR A 872 -42.20 -3.56 12.86
C THR A 872 -42.89 -2.51 13.71
N ALA A 873 -43.94 -2.91 14.45
CA ALA A 873 -44.67 -2.00 15.34
C ALA A 873 -43.81 -1.48 16.50
N TYR A 874 -42.83 -2.26 16.97
CA TYR A 874 -41.92 -1.84 18.02
C TYR A 874 -40.83 -0.88 17.50
N ILE A 875 -40.23 -1.18 16.34
CA ILE A 875 -39.20 -0.34 15.72
C ILE A 875 -39.78 1.03 15.36
N ASN A 876 -40.98 1.08 14.76
CA ASN A 876 -41.64 2.35 14.46
C ASN A 876 -41.91 3.17 15.73
N ALA A 877 -42.40 2.54 16.80
CA ALA A 877 -42.63 3.24 18.07
C ALA A 877 -41.34 3.79 18.69
N VAL A 878 -40.22 3.05 18.65
CA VAL A 878 -38.91 3.54 19.13
C VAL A 878 -38.45 4.76 18.33
N TYR A 879 -38.53 4.70 16.99
CA TYR A 879 -38.16 5.81 16.12
C TYR A 879 -39.07 7.04 16.31
N GLU A 880 -40.38 6.84 16.42
CA GLU A 880 -41.33 7.93 16.69
C GLU A 880 -41.14 8.53 18.09
N SER A 881 -40.80 7.74 19.11
CA SER A 881 -40.53 8.22 20.47
C SER A 881 -39.19 8.94 20.65
N ILE A 882 -38.13 8.53 19.93
CA ILE A 882 -36.77 9.05 20.11
C ILE A 882 -36.43 10.12 19.05
N LEU A 883 -36.90 9.96 17.81
CA LEU A 883 -36.53 10.81 16.67
C LEU A 883 -37.70 11.65 16.12
N GLY A 884 -38.93 11.45 16.58
CA GLY A 884 -40.11 12.19 16.08
C GLY A 884 -40.55 11.85 14.67
N HIS A 885 -39.98 10.81 14.05
CA HIS A 885 -40.41 10.30 12.75
C HIS A 885 -40.25 8.78 12.66
N ALA A 886 -40.99 8.16 11.75
CA ALA A 886 -40.85 6.75 11.43
C ALA A 886 -39.47 6.44 10.79
N PRO A 887 -38.95 5.21 10.90
CA PRO A 887 -37.70 4.80 10.25
C PRO A 887 -37.84 4.82 8.73
N ASP A 888 -36.73 5.08 8.02
CA ASP A 888 -36.67 4.83 6.59
C ASP A 888 -36.72 3.32 6.27
N ALA A 889 -36.89 2.97 5.00
CA ALA A 889 -36.98 1.57 4.58
C ALA A 889 -35.70 0.75 4.88
N THR A 890 -34.55 1.40 5.04
CA THR A 890 -33.25 0.78 5.31
C THR A 890 -33.09 0.47 6.79
N GLY A 891 -33.33 1.45 7.66
CA GLY A 891 -33.28 1.34 9.12
C GLY A 891 -34.33 0.35 9.64
N LEU A 892 -35.55 0.38 9.09
CA LEU A 892 -36.58 -0.59 9.42
C LEU A 892 -36.14 -2.03 9.09
N ALA A 893 -35.61 -2.24 7.88
CA ALA A 893 -35.13 -3.56 7.45
C ALA A 893 -33.93 -4.05 8.27
N TYR A 894 -33.00 -3.14 8.62
CA TYR A 894 -31.87 -3.43 9.48
C TYR A 894 -32.32 -3.93 10.87
N TRP A 895 -33.18 -3.18 11.55
CA TRP A 895 -33.64 -3.57 12.88
C TRP A 895 -34.53 -4.82 12.86
N GLN A 896 -35.38 -4.99 11.85
CA GLN A 896 -36.13 -6.24 11.63
C GLN A 896 -35.18 -7.45 11.49
N GLN A 897 -34.08 -7.31 10.75
CA GLN A 897 -33.06 -8.36 10.61
C GLN A 897 -32.37 -8.65 11.96
N GLN A 898 -31.98 -7.62 12.72
CA GLN A 898 -31.33 -7.78 14.02
C GLN A 898 -32.25 -8.49 15.03
N MET A 899 -33.52 -8.07 15.15
CA MET A 899 -34.49 -8.73 16.03
C MET A 899 -34.79 -10.17 15.59
N THR A 900 -34.80 -10.46 14.28
CA THR A 900 -34.91 -11.83 13.76
C THR A 900 -33.67 -12.67 14.09
N GLY A 901 -32.49 -12.03 14.18
CA GLY A 901 -31.24 -12.63 14.67
C GLY A 901 -31.16 -12.80 16.19
N GLY A 902 -32.16 -12.35 16.95
CA GLY A 902 -32.22 -12.46 18.40
C GLY A 902 -31.78 -11.21 19.17
N ALA A 903 -31.59 -10.06 18.52
CA ALA A 903 -31.37 -8.80 19.21
C ALA A 903 -32.56 -8.45 20.11
N SER A 904 -32.27 -7.90 21.29
CA SER A 904 -33.30 -7.53 22.26
C SER A 904 -34.00 -6.23 21.87
N ARG A 905 -35.18 -5.98 22.45
CA ARG A 905 -35.87 -4.68 22.31
C ARG A 905 -35.01 -3.52 22.80
N ALA A 906 -34.37 -3.66 23.97
CA ALA A 906 -33.43 -2.67 24.51
C ALA A 906 -32.25 -2.40 23.55
N SER A 907 -31.77 -3.41 22.82
CA SER A 907 -30.69 -3.23 21.82
C SER A 907 -31.12 -2.40 20.60
N VAL A 908 -32.42 -2.35 20.28
CA VAL A 908 -32.98 -1.46 19.25
C VAL A 908 -33.11 -0.05 19.81
N ALA A 909 -33.68 0.10 21.02
CA ALA A 909 -33.81 1.39 21.69
C ALA A 909 -32.45 2.09 21.85
N GLN A 910 -31.47 1.41 22.45
CA GLN A 910 -30.10 1.93 22.60
C GLN A 910 -29.48 2.31 21.25
N GLY A 911 -29.65 1.49 20.20
CA GLY A 911 -29.06 1.80 18.90
C GLY A 911 -29.72 2.94 18.13
N VAL A 912 -30.92 3.37 18.54
CA VAL A 912 -31.58 4.58 18.04
C VAL A 912 -31.22 5.79 18.92
N TRP A 913 -31.12 5.59 20.24
CA TRP A 913 -30.63 6.58 21.20
C TRP A 913 -29.17 7.00 20.94
N ASP A 914 -28.26 6.04 20.79
CA ASP A 914 -26.83 6.28 20.47
C ASP A 914 -26.61 6.77 19.03
N SER A 915 -27.68 6.98 18.25
CA SER A 915 -27.55 7.37 16.85
C SER A 915 -27.04 8.80 16.71
N ALA A 916 -26.28 9.05 15.64
CA ALA A 916 -25.83 10.40 15.33
C ALA A 916 -26.98 11.38 15.03
N GLU A 917 -28.18 10.88 14.74
CA GLU A 917 -29.39 11.70 14.55
C GLU A 917 -29.93 12.20 15.90
N HIS A 918 -30.10 11.30 16.89
CA HIS A 918 -30.50 11.66 18.25
C HIS A 918 -29.48 12.61 18.91
N ARG A 919 -28.20 12.24 18.91
CA ARG A 919 -27.11 13.04 19.49
C ARG A 919 -26.97 14.43 18.88
N SER A 920 -27.38 14.63 17.63
CA SER A 920 -27.39 15.96 17.01
C SER A 920 -28.66 16.77 17.31
N MET A 921 -29.74 16.14 17.80
CA MET A 921 -30.87 16.87 18.39
C MET A 921 -30.56 17.29 19.84
N GLU A 922 -29.99 16.39 20.66
CA GLU A 922 -29.53 16.70 22.02
C GLU A 922 -28.55 17.89 22.01
N VAL A 923 -27.55 17.87 21.12
CA VAL A 923 -26.59 18.98 20.97
C VAL A 923 -27.25 20.29 20.56
N GLU A 924 -28.27 20.29 19.68
CA GLU A 924 -29.02 21.52 19.34
C GLU A 924 -29.74 22.07 20.58
N GLN A 925 -30.39 21.18 21.33
CA GLN A 925 -31.16 21.56 22.51
C GLN A 925 -30.25 22.09 23.64
N PHE A 926 -29.03 21.54 23.83
CA PHE A 926 -28.02 22.08 24.76
C PHE A 926 -27.57 23.49 24.40
N TYR A 927 -27.49 23.83 23.10
CA TYR A 927 -27.22 25.21 22.66
C TYR A 927 -28.40 26.13 23.00
N GLU A 928 -29.64 25.69 22.76
CA GLU A 928 -30.84 26.48 23.03
C GLU A 928 -31.06 26.74 24.53
N GLU A 929 -30.86 25.74 25.39
CA GLU A 929 -31.08 25.86 26.84
C GLU A 929 -29.92 26.53 27.58
N PHE A 930 -28.70 25.99 27.50
CA PHE A 930 -27.59 26.51 28.30
C PHE A 930 -26.99 27.79 27.71
N LEU A 931 -27.09 28.01 26.40
CA LEU A 931 -26.46 29.15 25.73
C LEU A 931 -27.49 30.14 25.14
N GLY A 932 -28.79 29.85 25.25
CA GLY A 932 -29.89 30.76 24.85
C GLY A 932 -29.98 31.02 23.34
N ARG A 933 -29.42 30.13 22.49
CA ARG A 933 -29.35 30.33 21.03
C ARG A 933 -29.30 29.02 20.25
N ALA A 934 -29.67 29.06 18.98
CA ALA A 934 -29.40 27.95 18.06
C ALA A 934 -27.88 27.69 17.90
N SER A 935 -27.54 26.44 17.58
CA SER A 935 -26.18 26.02 17.26
C SER A 935 -25.72 26.54 15.89
N ASP A 936 -24.41 26.71 15.72
CA ASP A 936 -23.82 26.91 14.40
C ASP A 936 -23.36 25.57 13.80
N PRO A 937 -23.26 25.41 12.47
CA PRO A 937 -22.92 24.12 11.85
C PRO A 937 -21.57 23.53 12.28
N ALA A 938 -20.58 24.36 12.64
CA ALA A 938 -19.28 23.88 13.08
C ALA A 938 -19.32 23.46 14.56
N GLY A 939 -19.96 24.25 15.43
CA GLY A 939 -20.24 23.90 16.81
C GLY A 939 -21.06 22.63 16.94
N LYS A 940 -22.18 22.52 16.21
CA LYS A 940 -23.03 21.32 16.17
C LYS A 940 -22.24 20.08 15.75
N SER A 941 -21.43 20.19 14.69
CA SER A 941 -20.58 19.10 14.20
C SER A 941 -19.51 18.70 15.21
N PHE A 942 -18.89 19.68 15.89
CA PHE A 942 -17.88 19.44 16.92
C PHE A 942 -18.45 18.67 18.12
N TRP A 943 -19.53 19.17 18.74
CA TRP A 943 -20.15 18.53 19.89
C TRP A 943 -20.80 17.19 19.51
N THR A 944 -21.49 17.09 18.37
CA THR A 944 -22.01 15.79 17.89
C THR A 944 -20.86 14.77 17.71
N ALA A 945 -19.67 15.19 17.27
CA ALA A 945 -18.51 14.30 17.14
C ALA A 945 -17.84 13.96 18.49
N ALA A 946 -17.80 14.90 19.44
CA ALA A 946 -17.24 14.67 20.78
C ALA A 946 -18.11 13.68 21.58
N PHE A 947 -19.42 13.94 21.65
CA PHE A 947 -20.42 13.05 22.24
C PHE A 947 -20.33 11.64 21.64
N ASN A 948 -20.29 11.51 20.31
CA ASN A 948 -20.17 10.21 19.64
C ASN A 948 -18.85 9.47 19.92
N ALA A 949 -17.77 10.17 20.28
CA ALA A 949 -16.45 9.55 20.38
C ALA A 949 -16.21 8.91 21.75
N TRP A 950 -16.53 9.61 22.85
CA TRP A 950 -16.18 9.16 24.21
C TRP A 950 -17.11 9.65 25.33
N GLY A 951 -18.15 10.44 25.03
CA GLY A 951 -19.00 11.09 26.03
C GLY A 951 -20.21 10.28 26.45
N THR A 952 -20.74 10.60 27.62
CA THR A 952 -22.17 10.41 27.95
C THR A 952 -22.84 11.77 27.92
N GLU A 953 -24.16 11.81 27.81
CA GLU A 953 -25.00 13.02 27.92
C GLU A 953 -24.52 13.96 29.04
N GLN A 954 -24.31 13.42 30.26
CA GLN A 954 -23.83 14.20 31.42
C GLN A 954 -22.45 14.85 31.21
N ILE A 955 -21.52 14.19 30.52
CA ILE A 955 -20.18 14.73 30.25
C ILE A 955 -20.25 15.86 29.22
N GLU A 956 -21.15 15.73 28.24
CA GLU A 956 -21.36 16.79 27.26
C GLU A 956 -22.01 18.02 27.91
N VAL A 957 -22.99 17.81 28.80
CA VAL A 957 -23.58 18.87 29.65
C VAL A 957 -22.51 19.57 30.51
N GLU A 958 -21.62 18.84 31.19
CA GLU A 958 -20.47 19.46 31.88
C GLU A 958 -19.62 20.33 30.94
N GLY A 959 -19.43 19.88 29.70
CA GLY A 959 -18.72 20.62 28.64
C GLY A 959 -19.40 21.94 28.27
N PHE A 960 -20.73 21.95 28.12
CA PHE A 960 -21.51 23.17 27.87
C PHE A 960 -21.48 24.10 29.08
N LEU A 961 -21.79 23.61 30.28
CA LEU A 961 -21.82 24.37 31.54
C LEU A 961 -20.45 24.95 31.93
N THR A 962 -19.35 24.40 31.43
CA THR A 962 -17.99 24.92 31.70
C THR A 962 -17.34 25.58 30.49
N SER A 963 -18.09 25.72 29.39
CA SER A 963 -17.64 26.40 28.18
C SER A 963 -17.35 27.88 28.46
N THR A 964 -16.42 28.44 27.69
CA THR A 964 -16.13 29.89 27.73
C THR A 964 -17.38 30.74 27.48
N GLU A 965 -18.36 30.22 26.71
CA GLU A 965 -19.58 30.93 26.39
C GLU A 965 -20.54 30.98 27.59
N PHE A 966 -20.83 29.84 28.21
CA PHE A 966 -21.62 29.75 29.44
C PHE A 966 -21.02 30.59 30.58
N MET A 967 -19.70 30.48 30.79
CA MET A 967 -18.99 31.27 31.82
C MET A 967 -19.01 32.79 31.55
N ASN A 968 -19.23 33.23 30.30
CA ASN A 968 -19.39 34.64 29.96
C ASN A 968 -20.84 35.12 30.11
N LEU A 969 -21.83 34.27 29.80
CA LEU A 969 -23.25 34.52 30.06
C LEU A 969 -23.51 34.68 31.57
N HIS A 970 -22.93 33.79 32.37
CA HIS A 970 -23.10 33.73 33.83
C HIS A 970 -21.87 34.31 34.55
N SER A 971 -21.50 35.55 34.20
CA SER A 971 -20.23 36.15 34.64
C SER A 971 -20.13 36.35 36.17
N GLY A 972 -19.31 35.51 36.82
CA GLY A 972 -18.97 35.58 38.25
C GLY A 972 -19.63 34.49 39.09
N ASP A 973 -18.93 34.07 40.16
CA ASP A 973 -19.22 32.86 40.95
C ASP A 973 -20.69 32.72 41.38
N THR A 974 -21.35 33.81 41.81
CA THR A 974 -22.78 33.81 42.17
C THR A 974 -23.67 33.52 40.96
N ALA A 975 -23.51 34.26 39.86
CA ALA A 975 -24.34 34.08 38.66
C ALA A 975 -24.17 32.68 38.04
N PHE A 976 -22.95 32.13 38.12
CA PHE A 976 -22.66 30.75 37.70
C PHE A 976 -23.32 29.71 38.61
N VAL A 977 -23.27 29.88 39.94
CA VAL A 977 -23.95 28.98 40.89
C VAL A 977 -25.47 29.07 40.76
N ASP A 978 -26.02 30.27 40.55
CA ASP A 978 -27.44 30.47 40.27
C ASP A 978 -27.86 29.73 39.00
N ALA A 979 -27.08 29.83 37.93
CA ALA A 979 -27.31 29.08 36.69
C ALA A 979 -27.30 27.57 36.92
N LEU A 980 -26.31 27.01 37.61
CA LEU A 980 -26.30 25.57 37.94
C LEU A 980 -27.52 25.12 38.75
N TYR A 981 -28.01 25.94 39.69
CA TYR A 981 -29.24 25.62 40.41
C TYR A 981 -30.47 25.65 39.50
N ASN A 982 -30.56 26.64 38.62
CA ASN A 982 -31.68 26.84 37.71
C ASN A 982 -31.72 25.77 36.60
N ASP A 983 -30.59 25.52 35.95
CA ASP A 983 -30.48 24.80 34.69
C ASP A 983 -30.17 23.30 34.90
N VAL A 984 -29.65 22.91 36.09
CA VAL A 984 -29.32 21.51 36.43
C VAL A 984 -30.17 20.98 37.58
N ALA A 985 -30.38 21.78 38.64
CA ALA A 985 -31.21 21.37 39.78
C ALA A 985 -32.69 21.79 39.66
N LEU A 986 -33.07 22.46 38.57
CA LEU A 986 -34.44 22.87 38.21
C LEU A 986 -35.18 23.66 39.30
N ARG A 987 -34.42 24.44 40.08
CA ARG A 987 -34.94 25.25 41.20
C ARG A 987 -34.09 26.48 41.46
N ALA A 988 -34.68 27.50 42.06
CA ALA A 988 -33.89 28.61 42.59
C ALA A 988 -32.98 28.14 43.75
N PRO A 989 -31.76 28.70 43.89
CA PRO A 989 -30.94 28.48 45.07
C PRO A 989 -31.64 28.92 46.35
N ASP A 990 -31.42 28.17 47.44
CA ASP A 990 -31.59 28.72 48.78
C ASP A 990 -30.28 29.40 49.23
N SER A 991 -30.39 30.38 50.12
CA SER A 991 -29.25 31.20 50.57
C SER A 991 -28.17 30.44 51.34
N THR A 992 -28.43 29.19 51.76
CA THR A 992 -27.40 28.32 52.35
C THR A 992 -26.65 27.54 51.26
N GLY A 993 -27.38 27.00 50.28
CA GLY A 993 -26.83 26.30 49.11
C GLY A 993 -25.98 27.19 48.21
N GLU A 994 -26.48 28.38 47.86
CA GLU A 994 -25.75 29.41 47.10
C GLU A 994 -24.42 29.76 47.79
N SER A 995 -24.49 30.15 49.07
CA SER A 995 -23.33 30.59 49.85
C SER A 995 -22.31 29.46 50.07
N TYR A 996 -22.76 28.20 50.11
CA TYR A 996 -21.88 27.04 50.13
C TYR A 996 -21.08 26.90 48.83
N TRP A 997 -21.72 26.85 47.67
CA TRP A 997 -21.03 26.62 46.39
C TRP A 997 -20.17 27.80 45.94
N VAL A 998 -20.65 29.04 46.13
CA VAL A 998 -19.81 30.24 45.94
C VAL A 998 -18.61 30.20 46.88
N GLY A 999 -18.79 29.72 48.12
CA GLY A 999 -17.70 29.47 49.06
C GLY A 999 -16.69 28.40 48.60
N GLN A 1000 -17.12 27.39 47.86
CA GLN A 1000 -16.26 26.33 47.31
C GLN A 1000 -15.42 26.83 46.13
N LEU A 1001 -15.99 27.66 45.25
CA LEU A 1001 -15.25 28.36 44.18
C LEU A 1001 -14.20 29.30 44.79
N ALA A 1002 -14.58 30.10 45.78
CA ALA A 1002 -13.66 30.97 46.53
C ALA A 1002 -12.57 30.19 47.31
N ALA A 1003 -12.82 28.92 47.67
CA ALA A 1003 -11.84 28.02 48.26
C ALA A 1003 -10.89 27.35 47.24
N GLY A 1004 -11.10 27.58 45.94
CA GLY A 1004 -10.25 27.11 44.85
C GLY A 1004 -10.73 25.83 44.14
N GLN A 1005 -11.99 25.41 44.30
CA GLN A 1005 -12.57 24.44 43.37
C GLN A 1005 -12.77 25.08 41.99
N THR A 1006 -12.64 24.29 40.92
CA THR A 1006 -12.87 24.76 39.56
C THR A 1006 -14.38 24.78 39.23
N PRO A 1007 -14.83 25.61 38.26
CA PRO A 1007 -16.20 25.56 37.76
C PRO A 1007 -16.63 24.15 37.33
N LEU A 1008 -15.73 23.37 36.72
CA LEU A 1008 -15.99 21.98 36.35
C LEU A 1008 -16.25 21.07 37.55
N GLN A 1009 -15.50 21.21 38.66
CA GLN A 1009 -15.76 20.41 39.87
C GLN A 1009 -17.11 20.76 40.51
N VAL A 1010 -17.56 22.00 40.40
CA VAL A 1010 -18.86 22.44 40.90
C VAL A 1010 -19.98 21.98 39.97
N ALA A 1011 -19.89 22.22 38.66
CA ALA A 1011 -20.86 21.73 37.67
C ALA A 1011 -21.04 20.20 37.77
N SER A 1012 -19.94 19.45 37.86
CA SER A 1012 -19.95 17.99 38.04
C SER A 1012 -20.74 17.54 39.27
N ALA A 1013 -20.59 18.26 40.39
CA ALA A 1013 -21.32 17.95 41.63
C ALA A 1013 -22.83 18.25 41.55
N PHE A 1014 -23.26 19.11 40.62
CA PHE A 1014 -24.66 19.33 40.29
C PHE A 1014 -25.17 18.24 39.33
N VAL A 1015 -24.50 18.03 38.20
CA VAL A 1015 -24.89 17.09 37.13
C VAL A 1015 -24.98 15.64 37.64
N PHE A 1016 -23.98 15.18 38.40
CA PHE A 1016 -24.00 13.86 39.04
C PHE A 1016 -24.58 13.89 40.46
N GLY A 1017 -25.25 14.98 40.84
CA GLY A 1017 -25.88 15.16 42.13
C GLY A 1017 -27.16 14.35 42.29
N GLN A 1018 -27.59 14.17 43.55
CA GLN A 1018 -28.85 13.52 43.90
C GLN A 1018 -30.06 14.23 43.27
N GLU A 1019 -30.05 15.56 43.21
CA GLU A 1019 -31.16 16.37 42.68
C GLU A 1019 -31.32 16.16 41.16
N ALA A 1020 -30.26 16.38 40.37
CA ALA A 1020 -30.26 16.13 38.92
C ALA A 1020 -30.59 14.66 38.59
N SER A 1021 -29.96 13.70 39.28
CA SER A 1021 -30.25 12.28 39.09
C SER A 1021 -31.72 11.93 39.38
N THR A 1022 -32.38 12.62 40.31
CA THR A 1022 -33.80 12.42 40.60
C THR A 1022 -34.66 12.93 39.44
N ALA A 1023 -34.38 14.15 38.94
CA ALA A 1023 -35.09 14.73 37.80
C ALA A 1023 -34.97 13.89 36.53
N VAL A 1024 -33.75 13.40 36.22
CA VAL A 1024 -33.47 12.46 35.11
C VAL A 1024 -34.41 11.25 35.17
N VAL A 1025 -34.47 10.56 36.33
CA VAL A 1025 -35.27 9.34 36.49
C VAL A 1025 -36.76 9.63 36.42
N ASP A 1026 -37.24 10.68 37.07
CA ASP A 1026 -38.65 11.09 37.03
C ASP A 1026 -39.08 11.40 35.58
N ALA A 1027 -38.23 12.07 34.79
CA ALA A 1027 -38.53 12.39 33.41
C ALA A 1027 -38.45 11.20 32.44
N PHE A 1028 -37.51 10.26 32.59
CA PHE A 1028 -37.53 9.01 31.82
C PHE A 1028 -38.81 8.20 32.10
N TYR A 1029 -39.26 8.16 33.35
CA TYR A 1029 -40.51 7.53 33.76
C TYR A 1029 -41.74 8.28 33.22
N SER A 1030 -41.70 9.60 33.16
CA SER A 1030 -42.73 10.44 32.53
C SER A 1030 -42.82 10.20 31.01
N ALA A 1031 -41.72 10.41 30.30
CA ALA A 1031 -41.66 10.37 28.84
C ALA A 1031 -41.97 8.98 28.25
N PHE A 1032 -41.44 7.90 28.84
CA PHE A 1032 -41.55 6.56 28.27
C PHE A 1032 -42.53 5.62 29.00
N LEU A 1033 -42.86 5.88 30.27
CA LEU A 1033 -43.76 5.04 31.08
C LEU A 1033 -45.05 5.75 31.50
N HIS A 1034 -45.19 7.07 31.26
CA HIS A 1034 -46.35 7.90 31.57
C HIS A 1034 -46.86 7.74 33.01
N ARG A 1035 -45.92 7.68 33.96
CA ARG A 1035 -46.19 7.55 35.40
C ARG A 1035 -44.96 7.96 36.19
N ALA A 1036 -45.13 8.41 37.43
CA ALA A 1036 -44.01 8.57 38.36
C ALA A 1036 -43.34 7.21 38.69
N PRO A 1037 -42.02 7.20 39.01
CA PRO A 1037 -41.35 6.03 39.56
C PRO A 1037 -41.87 5.70 40.97
N SER A 1038 -41.78 4.43 41.37
CA SER A 1038 -42.03 4.10 42.79
C SER A 1038 -40.82 4.55 43.62
N SER A 1039 -41.02 4.84 44.91
CA SER A 1039 -39.92 5.28 45.79
C SER A 1039 -38.77 4.26 45.89
N ALA A 1040 -39.02 2.99 45.58
CA ALA A 1040 -38.00 1.95 45.51
C ALA A 1040 -37.23 1.97 44.17
N ASP A 1041 -37.95 2.19 43.05
CA ASP A 1041 -37.33 2.32 41.72
C ASP A 1041 -36.49 3.60 41.67
N LEU A 1042 -37.05 4.74 42.08
CA LEU A 1042 -36.38 6.04 42.11
C LEU A 1042 -35.09 5.98 42.92
N GLN A 1043 -35.14 5.44 44.14
CA GLN A 1043 -33.95 5.30 44.98
C GLN A 1043 -32.92 4.34 44.37
N MET A 1044 -33.34 3.29 43.66
CA MET A 1044 -32.43 2.37 42.97
C MET A 1044 -31.68 3.09 41.84
N TRP A 1045 -32.41 3.69 40.90
CA TRP A 1045 -31.82 4.39 39.75
C TRP A 1045 -30.95 5.57 40.18
N VAL A 1046 -31.41 6.39 41.14
CA VAL A 1046 -30.62 7.52 41.62
C VAL A 1046 -29.35 7.06 42.36
N ASN A 1047 -29.39 5.92 43.07
CA ASN A 1047 -28.16 5.36 43.65
C ASN A 1047 -27.19 4.91 42.54
N ASP A 1048 -27.68 4.29 41.46
CA ASP A 1048 -26.84 3.80 40.36
C ASP A 1048 -26.25 4.96 39.54
N LEU A 1049 -27.01 6.03 39.30
CA LEU A 1049 -26.55 7.27 38.67
C LEU A 1049 -25.52 8.02 39.54
N THR A 1050 -25.84 8.33 40.80
CA THR A 1050 -24.92 9.07 41.70
C THR A 1050 -23.65 8.29 42.02
N SER A 1051 -23.70 6.95 42.02
CA SER A 1051 -22.51 6.09 42.14
C SER A 1051 -21.74 5.89 40.82
N HIS A 1052 -22.23 6.42 39.71
CA HIS A 1052 -21.70 6.26 38.36
C HIS A 1052 -21.61 4.77 37.94
N THR A 1053 -22.52 3.95 38.45
CA THR A 1053 -22.67 2.53 38.08
C THR A 1053 -23.45 2.39 36.78
N LEU A 1054 -24.36 3.33 36.50
CA LEU A 1054 -25.05 3.53 35.23
C LEU A 1054 -24.99 5.03 34.85
N ASN A 1055 -25.17 5.36 33.57
CA ASN A 1055 -25.41 6.72 33.08
C ASN A 1055 -26.92 6.94 32.78
N GLY A 1056 -27.32 8.18 32.46
CA GLY A 1056 -28.73 8.50 32.15
C GLY A 1056 -29.30 7.67 31.01
N GLU A 1057 -28.51 7.51 29.95
CA GLU A 1057 -28.80 6.73 28.73
C GLU A 1057 -29.11 5.23 28.98
N GLN A 1058 -28.82 4.71 30.18
CA GLN A 1058 -28.99 3.31 30.58
C GLN A 1058 -30.20 3.04 31.49
N VAL A 1059 -30.91 4.09 31.92
CA VAL A 1059 -32.09 4.04 32.81
C VAL A 1059 -33.38 3.74 32.03
#